data_AF-A0A969U4M2-F1
#
_entry.id   AF-A0A969U4M2-F1
#
_cell.length_a   1.000
_cell.length_b   1.000
_cell.length_c   1.000
_cell.angle_alpha   90.00
_cell.angle_beta   90.00
_cell.angle_gamma   90.00
#
_symmetry.space_group_name_H-M   'P 1'
#
loop_
_entity.id
_entity.type
_entity.pdbx_description
1 polymer ?
#
loop_
_entity_poly.entity_id
_entity_poly.type
_entity_poly.pdbx_seq_one_letter_code
_entity_poly.pdbx_strand_id
1 'polypeptide(L)'
;HPTPGFPTPTPTPTPTPGFPTPTPTPTPTPTPNNRNTPPVVNLELPLLLVRNSVPFQIALPENTFIDRDPGDILTYRATQANGQPLPSWLTFNSNTLTFSGQTFGLEFVPIRLTAIDRAGATATNFVNLITLASGRAIDGYIAGATVFFDANKNGAIDRNEPSSITGSTGEYELNIPFAIFDLNKNSKLEQSEGNIVVFGGIDTATGLPLETPISTPPDATVVTLLTSLVVELADRGINLDRAESLVKNVLRIPSSIDITNFDPIAAVNSGRSGGVEVLTAMTKVQNFITQTVSLIAGNSPAAVNNAIVKNVISAIADRIQTGINLDLNNAAQLSAIVREAATKTQQIDPSFNIQKILEIAPQAAQVMAEANQRIDAAASSNSGASLNSAIARIQKVALGETAKDLREVSAGSKTIAAAVAENTGAALNTQIQTAIVPDLVADVLTAFPLTADVNITAGVNIAISSPSQIIGTDGNDAIAGSSGGDTIIGKRGNDRLLGLEGNDWINGNLDIDTVDGGIGDDTIYGGKGADSLVGFNGEDILFGDRGFDSINGGDGNDSLYGGKGNDLLAGGNGDDLLAGQLGEDTLTGGLGKDVFLLAPEQGIDTILDFEKGQDLIRLSGGLNFSQLGINSANNVTLISVASSGQVLAALRGITPNLLGIEDFI
;
A
#
# COMPACT_ATOMS: atom_id res chain seq x y z
N HIS A 1 17.54 72.68 12.26
CA HIS A 1 18.34 73.91 11.98
C HIS A 1 19.34 74.12 13.10
N PRO A 2 20.62 74.49 12.85
CA PRO A 2 21.33 74.54 11.56
C PRO A 2 22.79 73.97 11.59
N THR A 3 23.32 73.66 10.39
CA THR A 3 24.75 73.67 9.97
C THR A 3 25.31 75.12 10.01
N PRO A 4 26.64 75.44 9.96
CA PRO A 4 27.65 75.13 8.90
C PRO A 4 29.11 75.00 9.46
N GLY A 5 30.25 74.88 8.76
CA GLY A 5 30.68 74.91 7.36
C GLY A 5 32.23 74.77 7.27
N PHE A 6 32.74 74.48 6.07
CA PHE A 6 34.15 74.42 5.59
C PHE A 6 34.88 75.80 5.62
N PRO A 7 36.23 75.97 5.49
CA PRO A 7 37.07 75.52 4.34
C PRO A 7 38.59 75.18 4.54
N THR A 8 39.18 74.66 3.45
CA THR A 8 40.57 74.29 3.00
C THR A 8 41.67 75.39 3.16
N PRO A 9 43.02 75.20 2.94
CA PRO A 9 43.69 74.40 1.87
C PRO A 9 45.12 73.80 2.11
N THR A 10 45.64 73.20 1.02
CA THR A 10 46.90 72.50 0.66
C THR A 10 48.24 73.18 1.05
N PRO A 11 49.37 72.42 1.07
CA PRO A 11 50.32 72.52 -0.07
C PRO A 11 51.08 71.21 -0.45
N THR A 12 51.72 71.24 -1.63
CA THR A 12 52.54 70.21 -2.31
C THR A 12 54.03 70.67 -2.35
N PRO A 13 55.01 70.00 -3.03
CA PRO A 13 56.03 69.08 -2.49
C PRO A 13 57.50 69.61 -2.63
N THR A 14 58.48 68.69 -2.81
CA THR A 14 59.91 68.77 -3.28
C THR A 14 61.04 68.89 -2.23
N PRO A 15 62.32 68.56 -2.55
CA PRO A 15 62.92 67.34 -3.17
C PRO A 15 64.26 66.91 -2.47
N THR A 16 64.90 65.79 -2.86
CA THR A 16 66.40 65.68 -2.86
C THR A 16 66.87 64.45 -3.66
N PRO A 17 68.15 64.36 -4.12
CA PRO A 17 68.48 64.17 -5.53
C PRO A 17 69.23 62.85 -5.83
N GLY A 18 69.32 62.49 -7.11
CA GLY A 18 70.05 61.31 -7.59
C GLY A 18 71.55 61.52 -7.79
N PHE A 19 72.25 60.43 -8.09
CA PHE A 19 73.48 60.31 -8.90
C PHE A 19 73.74 58.82 -9.24
N PRO A 20 74.61 58.48 -10.22
CA PRO A 20 74.25 57.58 -11.32
C PRO A 20 74.97 56.21 -11.30
N THR A 21 74.53 55.39 -12.27
CA THR A 21 74.84 54.00 -12.66
C THR A 21 76.30 53.55 -12.74
N PRO A 22 76.53 52.23 -12.58
CA PRO A 22 77.35 51.47 -13.52
C PRO A 22 76.63 50.25 -14.14
N THR A 23 77.03 49.94 -15.38
CA THR A 23 76.58 48.87 -16.30
C THR A 23 77.14 47.47 -15.91
N PRO A 24 76.74 46.39 -16.60
CA PRO A 24 75.98 45.27 -16.08
C PRO A 24 76.83 44.08 -15.59
N THR A 25 76.41 43.46 -14.50
CA THR A 25 76.85 42.12 -14.09
C THR A 25 75.89 41.09 -14.71
N PRO A 26 76.36 39.95 -15.26
CA PRO A 26 75.52 39.01 -16.00
C PRO A 26 74.34 38.52 -15.16
N THR A 27 73.17 38.50 -15.79
CA THR A 27 71.92 37.95 -15.30
C THR A 27 72.15 36.55 -14.72
N PRO A 28 71.96 36.31 -13.41
CA PRO A 28 71.66 34.96 -12.98
C PRO A 28 70.31 34.61 -13.60
N THR A 29 70.31 33.63 -14.50
CA THR A 29 69.10 32.93 -14.92
C THR A 29 68.26 32.67 -13.68
N PRO A 30 67.01 33.16 -13.57
CA PRO A 30 66.15 32.71 -12.51
C PRO A 30 65.96 31.22 -12.72
N THR A 31 66.45 30.41 -11.79
CA THR A 31 65.93 29.05 -11.62
C THR A 31 64.42 29.17 -11.52
N PRO A 32 63.64 28.37 -12.27
CA PRO A 32 62.19 28.39 -12.11
C PRO A 32 61.91 28.00 -10.66
N ASN A 33 61.48 28.98 -9.87
CA ASN A 33 61.07 28.74 -8.51
C ASN A 33 59.80 27.90 -8.60
N ASN A 34 59.98 26.60 -8.41
CA ASN A 34 58.96 25.56 -8.36
C ASN A 34 58.10 25.76 -7.11
N ARG A 35 57.43 26.91 -7.00
CA ARG A 35 56.39 27.14 -5.99
C ARG A 35 55.14 26.40 -6.45
N ASN A 36 55.19 25.09 -6.27
CA ASN A 36 54.02 24.24 -6.35
C ASN A 36 53.04 24.64 -5.24
N THR A 37 51.87 25.11 -5.61
CA THR A 37 50.77 25.41 -4.70
C THR A 37 50.03 24.11 -4.43
N PRO A 38 49.87 23.66 -3.17
CA PRO A 38 49.10 22.45 -2.91
C PRO A 38 47.66 22.58 -3.43
N PRO A 39 47.05 21.45 -3.85
CA PRO A 39 45.66 21.45 -4.26
C PRO A 39 44.78 21.89 -3.09
N VAL A 40 43.56 22.34 -3.39
CA VAL A 40 42.56 22.71 -2.39
C VAL A 40 41.22 22.05 -2.68
N VAL A 41 40.45 21.80 -1.62
CA VAL A 41 39.06 21.38 -1.74
C VAL A 41 38.26 22.53 -2.37
N ASN A 42 37.51 22.22 -3.42
CA ASN A 42 36.69 23.19 -4.14
C ASN A 42 35.19 22.95 -3.96
N LEU A 43 34.77 21.69 -3.87
CA LEU A 43 33.37 21.32 -3.68
C LEU A 43 33.20 20.48 -2.41
N GLU A 44 32.11 20.71 -1.69
CA GLU A 44 31.61 19.76 -0.70
C GLU A 44 31.04 18.53 -1.42
N LEU A 45 31.27 17.35 -0.87
CA LEU A 45 30.79 16.10 -1.45
C LEU A 45 29.43 15.73 -0.85
N PRO A 46 28.45 15.34 -1.69
CA PRO A 46 27.16 14.89 -1.19
C PRO A 46 27.28 13.52 -0.51
N LEU A 47 26.28 13.18 0.30
CA LEU A 47 26.12 11.82 0.81
C LEU A 47 25.96 10.84 -0.36
N LEU A 48 26.68 9.72 -0.35
CA LEU A 48 26.52 8.66 -1.34
C LEU A 48 25.53 7.64 -0.80
N LEU A 49 24.34 7.59 -1.38
CA LEU A 49 23.30 6.64 -1.02
C LEU A 49 23.33 5.46 -1.98
N VAL A 50 23.39 4.23 -1.46
CA VAL A 50 23.37 3.01 -2.25
C VAL A 50 22.32 2.04 -1.71
N ARG A 51 21.78 1.19 -2.57
CA ARG A 51 20.82 0.14 -2.19
C ARG A 51 21.54 -1.13 -1.78
N ASN A 52 21.05 -1.80 -0.75
CA ASN A 52 21.58 -3.08 -0.33
C ASN A 52 21.45 -4.11 -1.46
N SER A 53 22.48 -4.93 -1.68
CA SER A 53 22.50 -6.01 -2.68
C SER A 53 22.28 -5.56 -4.13
N VAL A 54 22.37 -4.26 -4.44
CA VAL A 54 22.29 -3.72 -5.80
C VAL A 54 23.66 -3.19 -6.23
N PRO A 55 24.19 -3.61 -7.40
CA PRO A 55 25.40 -3.01 -7.95
C PRO A 55 25.22 -1.51 -8.22
N PHE A 56 26.20 -0.71 -7.85
CA PHE A 56 26.17 0.74 -8.08
C PHE A 56 27.45 1.24 -8.75
N GLN A 57 27.33 2.39 -9.40
CA GLN A 57 28.44 3.18 -9.93
C GLN A 57 28.11 4.67 -9.76
N ILE A 58 28.89 5.40 -8.97
CA ILE A 58 28.65 6.80 -8.63
C ILE A 58 29.91 7.61 -8.91
N ALA A 59 29.81 8.55 -9.85
CA ALA A 59 30.88 9.50 -10.15
C ALA A 59 30.80 10.70 -9.20
N LEU A 60 31.93 11.10 -8.62
CA LEU A 60 32.05 12.34 -7.88
C LEU A 60 32.23 13.52 -8.83
N PRO A 61 31.87 14.75 -8.42
CA PRO A 61 32.09 15.94 -9.24
C PRO A 61 33.55 16.11 -9.66
N GLU A 62 33.81 16.30 -10.95
CA GLU A 62 35.18 16.37 -11.50
C GLU A 62 36.02 17.51 -10.90
N ASN A 63 35.37 18.60 -10.48
CA ASN A 63 36.01 19.76 -9.84
C ASN A 63 36.01 19.68 -8.30
N THR A 64 35.96 18.49 -7.71
CA THR A 64 36.02 18.32 -6.24
C THR A 64 37.26 18.97 -5.63
N PHE A 65 38.38 18.88 -6.34
CA PHE A 65 39.63 19.54 -6.00
C PHE A 65 40.07 20.41 -7.16
N ILE A 66 40.70 21.55 -6.84
CA ILE A 66 41.34 22.40 -7.83
C ILE A 66 42.79 22.61 -7.43
N ASP A 67 43.65 22.71 -8.44
CA ASP A 67 45.00 23.22 -8.29
C ASP A 67 45.11 24.57 -8.97
N ARG A 68 45.85 25.51 -8.36
CA ARG A 68 46.04 26.85 -8.90
C ARG A 68 47.20 26.92 -9.89
N ASP A 69 48.01 25.86 -9.95
CA ASP A 69 49.14 25.77 -10.86
C ASP A 69 48.65 25.36 -12.27
N PRO A 70 48.87 26.19 -13.31
CA PRO A 70 48.33 25.92 -14.64
C PRO A 70 48.91 24.64 -15.27
N GLY A 71 48.03 23.71 -15.64
CA GLY A 71 48.39 22.47 -16.34
C GLY A 71 48.74 21.30 -15.42
N ASP A 72 48.54 21.44 -14.11
CA ASP A 72 48.70 20.35 -13.17
C ASP A 72 47.58 19.30 -13.30
N ILE A 73 47.97 18.03 -13.29
CA ILE A 73 47.07 16.88 -13.34
C ILE A 73 47.05 16.26 -11.95
N LEU A 74 45.89 16.27 -11.31
CA LEU A 74 45.70 15.65 -10.01
C LEU A 74 45.55 14.14 -10.15
N THR A 75 46.18 13.41 -9.23
CA THR A 75 45.93 11.98 -9.03
C THR A 75 45.14 11.78 -7.75
N TYR A 76 44.32 10.73 -7.70
CA TYR A 76 43.37 10.52 -6.61
C TYR A 76 43.55 9.18 -5.93
N ARG A 77 43.34 9.15 -4.61
CA ARG A 77 43.29 7.94 -3.80
C ARG A 77 42.14 8.01 -2.79
N ALA A 78 41.45 6.89 -2.58
CA ALA A 78 40.41 6.76 -1.58
C ALA A 78 40.81 5.71 -0.51
N THR A 79 40.52 6.01 0.76
CA THR A 79 40.61 5.08 1.90
C THR A 79 39.40 5.25 2.80
N GLN A 80 39.19 4.36 3.75
CA GLN A 80 38.31 4.68 4.87
C GLN A 80 38.87 5.90 5.66
N ALA A 81 38.02 6.61 6.40
CA ALA A 81 38.40 7.81 7.15
C ALA A 81 39.46 7.53 8.23
N ASN A 82 39.44 6.34 8.80
CA ASN A 82 40.46 5.83 9.74
C ASN A 82 41.79 5.43 9.06
N GLY A 83 41.87 5.53 7.73
CA GLY A 83 43.04 5.20 6.92
C GLY A 83 43.18 3.74 6.50
N GLN A 84 42.24 2.87 6.88
CA GLN A 84 42.18 1.49 6.40
C GLN A 84 41.81 1.42 4.91
N PRO A 85 42.13 0.32 4.22
CA PRO A 85 41.64 0.06 2.86
C PRO A 85 40.12 0.15 2.79
N LEU A 86 39.59 0.50 1.61
CA LEU A 86 38.15 0.39 1.38
C LEU A 86 37.70 -1.08 1.58
N PRO A 87 36.45 -1.31 2.02
CA PRO A 87 35.90 -2.67 2.08
C PRO A 87 36.06 -3.39 0.74
N SER A 88 36.23 -4.72 0.76
CA SER A 88 36.50 -5.51 -0.45
C SER A 88 35.40 -5.41 -1.52
N TRP A 89 34.19 -5.02 -1.12
CA TRP A 89 33.06 -4.80 -2.01
C TRP A 89 33.02 -3.41 -2.66
N LEU A 90 33.84 -2.45 -2.21
CA LEU A 90 33.88 -1.06 -2.67
C LEU A 90 35.18 -0.77 -3.44
N THR A 91 35.04 -0.40 -4.70
CA THR A 91 36.15 -0.03 -5.59
C THR A 91 36.11 1.44 -5.94
N PHE A 92 37.27 2.08 -6.07
CA PHE A 92 37.41 3.46 -6.52
C PHE A 92 38.29 3.54 -7.78
N ASN A 93 37.75 4.08 -8.86
CA ASN A 93 38.48 4.40 -10.08
C ASN A 93 39.03 5.82 -10.00
N SER A 94 40.34 5.94 -9.80
CA SER A 94 41.03 7.23 -9.68
C SER A 94 41.08 8.05 -10.96
N ASN A 95 40.85 7.45 -12.13
CA ASN A 95 40.88 8.17 -13.41
C ASN A 95 39.56 8.90 -13.69
N THR A 96 38.45 8.36 -13.20
CA THR A 96 37.08 8.87 -13.46
C THR A 96 36.38 9.38 -12.21
N LEU A 97 37.10 9.43 -11.07
CA LEU A 97 36.54 9.80 -9.76
C LEU A 97 35.27 9.01 -9.40
N THR A 98 35.23 7.72 -9.76
CA THR A 98 34.01 6.90 -9.66
C THR A 98 34.15 5.82 -8.60
N PHE A 99 33.17 5.71 -7.72
CA PHE A 99 33.00 4.56 -6.84
C PHE A 99 32.07 3.52 -7.47
N SER A 100 32.39 2.24 -7.31
CA SER A 100 31.54 1.13 -7.75
C SER A 100 31.61 -0.04 -6.77
N GLY A 101 30.51 -0.77 -6.62
CA GLY A 101 30.45 -1.90 -5.69
C GLY A 101 29.06 -2.50 -5.56
N GLN A 102 28.91 -3.43 -4.60
CA GLN A 102 27.63 -4.01 -4.18
C GLN A 102 27.72 -4.34 -2.69
N THR A 103 26.80 -3.83 -1.87
CA THR A 103 26.78 -4.10 -0.43
C THR A 103 26.02 -5.37 -0.09
N PHE A 104 26.29 -5.97 1.07
CA PHE A 104 25.65 -7.19 1.58
C PHE A 104 25.20 -7.00 3.04
N GLY A 105 24.39 -5.98 3.26
CA GLY A 105 23.93 -5.51 4.57
C GLY A 105 23.92 -3.98 4.64
N LEU A 106 23.43 -3.44 5.75
CA LEU A 106 23.47 -1.99 5.99
C LEU A 106 24.87 -1.58 6.45
N GLU A 107 25.58 -0.88 5.56
CA GLU A 107 26.96 -0.43 5.79
C GLU A 107 27.04 1.10 5.82
N PHE A 108 27.80 1.62 6.79
CA PHE A 108 28.22 3.02 6.84
C PHE A 108 29.74 3.12 6.63
N VAL A 109 30.15 3.72 5.52
CA VAL A 109 31.57 3.85 5.16
C VAL A 109 31.95 5.33 5.07
N PRO A 110 32.58 5.91 6.09
CA PRO A 110 33.18 7.22 5.98
C PRO A 110 34.46 7.10 5.13
N ILE A 111 34.49 7.79 4.00
CA ILE A 111 35.56 7.72 3.00
C ILE A 111 36.38 9.01 3.05
N ARG A 112 37.70 8.84 3.06
CA ARG A 112 38.69 9.90 2.86
C ARG A 112 39.18 9.86 1.43
N LEU A 113 38.92 10.93 0.69
CA LEU A 113 39.40 11.14 -0.67
C LEU A 113 40.58 12.12 -0.65
N THR A 114 41.71 11.70 -1.20
CA THR A 114 42.94 12.50 -1.25
C THR A 114 43.31 12.79 -2.69
N ALA A 115 43.39 14.06 -3.04
CA ALA A 115 44.01 14.53 -4.28
C ALA A 115 45.50 14.80 -4.04
N ILE A 116 46.33 14.43 -5.01
CA ILE A 116 47.78 14.52 -4.96
C ILE A 116 48.24 15.22 -6.24
N ASP A 117 48.94 16.34 -6.08
CA ASP A 117 49.55 17.06 -7.21
C ASP A 117 50.85 16.39 -7.70
N ARG A 118 51.48 16.97 -8.71
CA ARG A 118 52.70 16.42 -9.30
C ARG A 118 53.91 16.46 -8.35
N ALA A 119 53.93 17.40 -7.40
CA ALA A 119 54.98 17.52 -6.39
C ALA A 119 54.73 16.63 -5.16
N GLY A 120 53.58 15.96 -5.09
CA GLY A 120 53.17 15.10 -3.98
C GLY A 120 52.49 15.86 -2.83
N ALA A 121 52.17 17.15 -2.99
CA ALA A 121 51.33 17.84 -2.02
C ALA A 121 49.88 17.37 -2.15
N THR A 122 49.12 17.45 -1.04
CA THR A 122 47.82 16.78 -0.96
C THR A 122 46.73 17.68 -0.40
N ALA A 123 45.51 17.44 -0.88
CA ALA A 123 44.27 17.94 -0.32
C ALA A 123 43.37 16.76 0.02
N THR A 124 42.61 16.88 1.10
CA THR A 124 41.71 15.81 1.54
C THR A 124 40.30 16.34 1.71
N ASN A 125 39.34 15.57 1.21
CA ASN A 125 37.91 15.76 1.43
C ASN A 125 37.30 14.46 1.96
N PHE A 126 36.14 14.56 2.61
CA PHE A 126 35.45 13.41 3.18
C PHE A 126 34.08 13.25 2.52
N VAL A 127 33.70 12.00 2.31
CA VAL A 127 32.38 11.64 1.80
C VAL A 127 31.90 10.41 2.55
N ASN A 128 30.63 10.40 2.94
CA ASN A 128 30.03 9.25 3.60
C ASN A 128 29.25 8.45 2.55
N LEU A 129 29.50 7.14 2.52
CA LEU A 129 28.67 6.20 1.78
C LEU A 129 27.78 5.48 2.79
N ILE A 130 26.46 5.53 2.55
CA ILE A 130 25.45 4.92 3.39
C ILE A 130 24.65 3.95 2.54
N THR A 131 24.46 2.74 3.06
CA THR A 131 23.49 1.81 2.51
C THR A 131 22.11 2.13 3.05
N LEU A 132 21.16 2.36 2.16
CA LEU A 132 19.76 2.55 2.52
C LEU A 132 19.19 1.23 3.02
N ALA A 133 18.42 1.30 4.11
CA ALA A 133 17.52 0.22 4.46
C ALA A 133 16.44 0.17 3.38
N SER A 134 16.41 -0.92 2.63
CA SER A 134 15.49 -1.08 1.51
C SER A 134 14.92 -2.48 1.53
N GLY A 135 13.62 -2.57 1.31
CA GLY A 135 12.93 -3.84 1.31
C GLY A 135 11.53 -3.71 0.77
N ARG A 136 10.73 -4.75 1.00
CA ARG A 136 9.31 -4.78 0.67
C ARG A 136 8.49 -5.18 1.89
N ALA A 137 7.44 -4.42 2.16
CA ALA A 137 6.38 -4.83 3.07
C ALA A 137 5.43 -5.77 2.34
N ILE A 138 5.35 -7.02 2.79
CA ILE A 138 4.62 -8.08 2.09
C ILE A 138 3.53 -8.64 2.99
N ASP A 139 2.31 -8.23 2.71
CA ASP A 139 1.06 -8.90 3.06
C ASP A 139 0.12 -8.53 1.90
N GLY A 140 0.23 -9.28 0.80
CA GLY A 140 -0.32 -8.88 -0.50
C GLY A 140 0.31 -7.63 -1.14
N TYR A 141 1.55 -7.29 -0.74
CA TYR A 141 2.23 -6.01 -0.96
C TYR A 141 1.48 -4.82 -0.35
N ILE A 142 2.12 -4.11 0.58
CA ILE A 142 1.48 -2.99 1.29
C ILE A 142 1.86 -1.67 0.65
N ALA A 143 0.94 -1.02 -0.06
CA ALA A 143 1.13 0.30 -0.66
C ALA A 143 0.79 1.45 0.31
N GLY A 144 1.57 2.53 0.27
CA GLY A 144 1.28 3.75 1.04
C GLY A 144 1.45 3.63 2.56
N ALA A 145 2.10 2.58 3.06
CA ALA A 145 2.36 2.41 4.48
C ALA A 145 3.52 3.29 4.94
N THR A 146 3.42 3.77 6.18
CA THR A 146 4.56 4.44 6.83
C THR A 146 5.56 3.38 7.25
N VAL A 147 6.81 3.54 6.80
CA VAL A 147 7.96 2.74 7.24
C VAL A 147 8.82 3.62 8.13
N PHE A 148 9.18 3.17 9.32
CA PHE A 148 10.07 3.92 10.20
C PHE A 148 11.01 3.00 10.96
N PHE A 149 12.13 3.57 11.40
CA PHE A 149 13.06 2.87 12.28
C PHE A 149 12.68 3.13 13.74
N ASP A 150 12.06 2.15 14.37
CA ASP A 150 11.64 2.16 15.76
C ASP A 150 12.82 1.79 16.66
N ALA A 151 13.52 2.80 17.15
CA ALA A 151 14.73 2.63 17.94
C ALA A 151 14.41 2.21 19.39
N ASN A 152 13.26 2.64 19.92
CA ASN A 152 12.88 2.37 21.30
C ASN A 152 11.95 1.15 21.47
N LYS A 153 11.51 0.56 20.35
CA LYS A 153 10.68 -0.66 20.25
C LYS A 153 9.28 -0.48 20.87
N ASN A 154 8.73 0.73 20.78
CA ASN A 154 7.39 1.06 21.29
C ASN A 154 6.29 0.85 20.22
N GLY A 155 6.66 0.60 18.97
CA GLY A 155 5.76 0.44 17.83
C GLY A 155 5.09 1.74 17.36
N ALA A 156 5.66 2.90 17.69
CA ALA A 156 5.12 4.22 17.38
C ALA A 156 6.24 5.18 16.95
N ILE A 157 6.01 5.90 15.86
CA ILE A 157 6.99 6.84 15.32
C ILE A 157 7.25 8.01 16.26
N ASP A 158 8.52 8.19 16.64
CA ASP A 158 8.98 9.34 17.41
C ASP A 158 9.57 10.44 16.51
N ARG A 159 9.60 11.68 17.03
CA ARG A 159 10.05 12.88 16.29
C ARG A 159 11.45 12.76 15.65
N ASN A 160 12.32 11.92 16.20
CA ASN A 160 13.71 11.79 15.76
C ASN A 160 13.95 10.51 14.94
N GLU A 161 12.94 9.68 14.76
CA GLU A 161 13.06 8.43 14.01
C GLU A 161 12.91 8.71 12.51
N PRO A 162 13.81 8.17 11.68
CA PRO A 162 13.69 8.31 10.24
C PRO A 162 12.46 7.53 9.76
N SER A 163 11.76 8.08 8.78
CA SER A 163 10.63 7.43 8.15
C SER A 163 10.60 7.65 6.64
N SER A 164 9.81 6.80 5.98
CA SER A 164 9.54 6.77 4.54
C SER A 164 8.14 6.19 4.32
N ILE A 165 7.75 6.05 3.06
CA ILE A 165 6.45 5.48 2.66
C ILE A 165 6.71 4.37 1.65
N THR A 166 5.93 3.28 1.72
CA THR A 166 5.99 2.22 0.71
C THR A 166 5.35 2.66 -0.61
N GLY A 167 5.94 2.27 -1.73
CA GLY A 167 5.35 2.41 -3.07
C GLY A 167 4.30 1.34 -3.36
N SER A 168 3.79 1.30 -4.60
CA SER A 168 2.66 0.44 -4.98
C SER A 168 2.95 -1.05 -4.88
N THR A 169 4.21 -1.48 -4.87
CA THR A 169 4.60 -2.89 -4.74
C THR A 169 5.23 -3.19 -3.37
N GLY A 170 4.88 -2.37 -2.37
CA GLY A 170 5.36 -2.49 -0.99
C GLY A 170 6.82 -2.10 -0.78
N GLU A 171 7.51 -1.64 -1.83
CA GLU A 171 8.91 -1.28 -1.77
C GLU A 171 9.14 0.01 -0.98
N TYR A 172 10.23 0.06 -0.22
CA TYR A 172 10.63 1.28 0.49
C TYR A 172 12.14 1.47 0.45
N GLU A 173 12.54 2.72 0.65
CA GLU A 173 13.90 3.11 0.99
C GLU A 173 13.87 4.01 2.22
N LEU A 174 14.69 3.67 3.20
CA LEU A 174 14.79 4.35 4.47
C LEU A 174 16.27 4.69 4.75
N ASN A 175 16.55 5.99 4.82
CA ASN A 175 17.85 6.48 5.22
C ASN A 175 17.93 6.53 6.75
N ILE A 176 18.64 5.58 7.36
CA ILE A 176 18.83 5.53 8.80
C ILE A 176 20.15 6.22 9.17
N PRO A 177 20.14 7.33 9.92
CA PRO A 177 21.37 8.01 10.30
C PRO A 177 22.22 7.18 11.30
N PHE A 178 23.21 6.44 10.80
CA PHE A 178 24.11 5.63 11.63
C PHE A 178 24.76 6.41 12.77
N ALA A 179 25.13 7.67 12.55
CA ALA A 179 25.72 8.52 13.59
C ALA A 179 24.84 8.71 14.84
N ILE A 180 23.53 8.44 14.72
CA ILE A 180 22.54 8.55 15.80
C ILE A 180 22.18 7.16 16.33
N PHE A 181 21.95 6.19 15.43
CA PHE A 181 21.31 4.92 15.76
C PHE A 181 22.27 3.72 15.89
N ASP A 182 23.49 3.80 15.35
CA ASP A 182 24.56 2.84 15.67
C ASP A 182 25.18 3.22 17.02
N LEU A 183 24.61 2.67 18.08
CA LEU A 183 24.93 2.98 19.47
C LEU A 183 26.28 2.40 19.87
N ASN A 184 26.65 1.25 19.30
CA ASN A 184 27.90 0.56 19.60
C ASN A 184 29.09 1.03 18.72
N LYS A 185 28.81 1.85 17.69
CA LYS A 185 29.75 2.47 16.75
C LYS A 185 30.56 1.47 15.92
N ASN A 186 29.99 0.30 15.62
CA ASN A 186 30.64 -0.73 14.82
C ASN A 186 30.41 -0.55 13.30
N SER A 187 29.74 0.54 12.90
CA SER A 187 29.36 0.88 11.52
C SER A 187 28.37 -0.10 10.88
N LYS A 188 27.63 -0.86 11.71
CA LYS A 188 26.52 -1.73 11.36
C LYS A 188 25.32 -1.38 12.23
N LEU A 189 24.13 -1.64 11.71
CA LEU A 189 22.90 -1.48 12.46
C LEU A 189 22.40 -2.85 12.88
N GLU A 190 22.17 -3.04 14.18
CA GLU A 190 21.78 -4.33 14.76
C GLU A 190 20.33 -4.33 15.25
N GLN A 191 19.73 -5.51 15.32
CA GLN A 191 18.41 -5.73 15.94
C GLN A 191 18.30 -5.19 17.38
N SER A 192 19.43 -5.11 18.10
CA SER A 192 19.48 -4.58 19.46
C SER A 192 19.24 -3.07 19.51
N GLU A 193 19.47 -2.36 18.41
CA GLU A 193 19.46 -0.89 18.29
C GLU A 193 18.12 -0.36 17.77
N GLY A 194 17.30 -1.22 17.17
CA GLY A 194 15.96 -0.89 16.73
C GLY A 194 15.45 -1.86 15.67
N ASN A 195 14.21 -1.62 15.25
CA ASN A 195 13.51 -2.44 14.26
C ASN A 195 13.04 -1.55 13.10
N ILE A 196 12.88 -2.13 11.92
CA ILE A 196 12.03 -1.51 10.90
C ILE A 196 10.58 -1.89 11.22
N VAL A 197 9.71 -0.89 11.28
CA VAL A 197 8.28 -1.06 11.51
C VAL A 197 7.52 -0.48 10.32
N VAL A 198 6.51 -1.21 9.85
CA VAL A 198 5.59 -0.79 8.80
C VAL A 198 4.18 -0.80 9.36
N PHE A 199 3.46 0.29 9.16
CA PHE A 199 2.09 0.46 9.65
C PHE A 199 1.25 1.34 8.71
N GLY A 200 -0.05 1.04 8.63
CA GLY A 200 -0.98 1.71 7.73
C GLY A 200 -0.77 1.29 6.27
N GLY A 201 -1.24 2.09 5.32
CA GLY A 201 -1.26 1.70 3.91
C GLY A 201 -2.33 0.65 3.61
N ILE A 202 -2.33 0.16 2.39
CA ILE A 202 -3.32 -0.76 1.82
C ILE A 202 -2.61 -2.00 1.30
N ASP A 203 -3.07 -3.18 1.70
CA ASP A 203 -2.74 -4.44 1.06
C ASP A 203 -3.31 -4.45 -0.36
N THR A 204 -2.45 -4.45 -1.38
CA THR A 204 -2.88 -4.35 -2.78
C THR A 204 -3.59 -5.60 -3.29
N ALA A 205 -3.38 -6.75 -2.66
CA ALA A 205 -4.08 -7.97 -3.03
C ALA A 205 -5.50 -8.01 -2.45
N THR A 206 -5.75 -7.38 -1.29
CA THR A 206 -7.07 -7.41 -0.63
C THR A 206 -7.83 -6.08 -0.68
N GLY A 207 -7.16 -4.96 -0.93
CA GLY A 207 -7.72 -3.62 -0.80
C GLY A 207 -8.10 -3.26 0.65
N LEU A 208 -7.54 -3.94 1.65
CA LEU A 208 -7.77 -3.66 3.07
C LEU A 208 -6.59 -2.90 3.69
N PRO A 209 -6.83 -2.04 4.70
CA PRO A 209 -5.74 -1.38 5.38
C PRO A 209 -4.93 -2.35 6.24
N LEU A 210 -3.61 -2.12 6.34
CA LEU A 210 -2.78 -2.85 7.30
C LEU A 210 -3.05 -2.32 8.71
N GLU A 211 -3.99 -2.95 9.43
CA GLU A 211 -4.34 -2.58 10.80
C GLU A 211 -3.30 -3.00 11.85
N THR A 212 -2.52 -4.04 11.54
CA THR A 212 -1.54 -4.64 12.46
C THR A 212 -0.13 -4.21 12.05
N PRO A 213 0.61 -3.45 12.87
CA PRO A 213 2.00 -3.13 12.58
C PRO A 213 2.83 -4.40 12.37
N ILE A 214 3.67 -4.38 11.34
CA ILE A 214 4.61 -5.46 11.04
C ILE A 214 6.03 -4.96 11.26
N SER A 215 6.89 -5.81 11.80
CA SER A 215 8.27 -5.46 12.15
C SER A 215 9.28 -6.44 11.57
N THR A 216 10.50 -5.96 11.35
CA THR A 216 11.62 -6.79 10.89
C THR A 216 12.94 -6.25 11.43
N PRO A 217 14.00 -7.07 11.48
CA PRO A 217 15.35 -6.58 11.75
C PRO A 217 15.81 -5.54 10.72
N PRO A 218 16.69 -4.61 11.12
CA PRO A 218 17.08 -3.49 10.26
C PRO A 218 17.70 -3.90 8.91
N ASP A 219 18.34 -5.06 8.83
CA ASP A 219 19.02 -5.57 7.64
C ASP A 219 18.14 -6.45 6.73
N ALA A 220 16.91 -6.77 7.16
CA ALA A 220 15.97 -7.56 6.39
C ALA A 220 15.43 -6.81 5.17
N THR A 221 15.34 -7.49 4.04
CA THR A 221 14.77 -6.94 2.78
C THR A 221 13.28 -7.24 2.63
N VAL A 222 12.69 -7.99 3.56
CA VAL A 222 11.27 -8.31 3.59
C VAL A 222 10.71 -8.02 4.99
N VAL A 223 9.53 -7.39 5.04
CA VAL A 223 8.78 -7.11 6.27
C VAL A 223 7.46 -7.85 6.20
N THR A 224 7.23 -8.78 7.13
CA THR A 224 6.02 -9.63 7.22
C THR A 224 5.66 -9.87 8.69
N LEU A 225 4.54 -10.53 8.96
CA LEU A 225 4.29 -11.05 10.31
C LEU A 225 5.20 -12.21 10.73
N LEU A 226 5.79 -12.92 9.78
CA LEU A 226 6.80 -13.92 10.12
C LEU A 226 8.05 -13.25 10.67
N THR A 227 8.50 -12.14 10.05
CA THR A 227 9.62 -11.36 10.59
C THR A 227 9.27 -10.68 11.90
N SER A 228 7.99 -10.32 12.12
CA SER A 228 7.51 -9.78 13.39
C SER A 228 7.63 -10.79 14.53
N LEU A 229 7.33 -12.07 14.26
CA LEU A 229 7.58 -13.16 15.21
C LEU A 229 9.07 -13.36 15.46
N VAL A 230 9.93 -13.23 14.45
CA VAL A 230 11.39 -13.28 14.61
C VAL A 230 11.88 -12.15 15.52
N VAL A 231 11.41 -10.92 15.30
CA VAL A 231 11.71 -9.74 16.13
C VAL A 231 11.28 -9.96 17.58
N GLU A 232 10.04 -10.42 17.82
CA GLU A 232 9.54 -10.68 19.17
C GLU A 232 10.38 -11.75 19.90
N LEU A 233 10.81 -12.81 19.22
CA LEU A 233 11.71 -13.81 19.79
C LEU A 233 13.10 -13.22 20.07
N ALA A 234 13.60 -12.37 19.18
CA ALA A 234 14.89 -11.71 19.33
C ALA A 234 14.92 -10.74 20.51
N ASP A 235 13.83 -9.99 20.70
CA ASP A 235 13.65 -9.09 21.84
C ASP A 235 13.60 -9.83 23.19
N ARG A 236 13.32 -11.14 23.17
CA ARG A 236 13.42 -12.05 24.32
C ARG A 236 14.81 -12.66 24.51
N GLY A 237 15.80 -12.19 23.75
CA GLY A 237 17.19 -12.62 23.83
C GLY A 237 17.54 -13.87 23.01
N ILE A 238 16.66 -14.32 22.11
CA ILE A 238 17.00 -15.40 21.17
C ILE A 238 17.79 -14.81 20.00
N ASN A 239 18.91 -15.42 19.62
CA ASN A 239 19.66 -14.98 18.45
C ASN A 239 18.81 -15.08 17.16
N LEU A 240 18.95 -14.12 16.24
CA LEU A 240 18.13 -14.00 15.02
C LEU A 240 18.04 -15.30 14.21
N ASP A 241 19.17 -15.95 13.91
CA ASP A 241 19.20 -17.21 13.14
C ASP A 241 18.40 -18.32 13.84
N ARG A 242 18.49 -18.34 15.18
CA ARG A 242 17.75 -19.30 15.99
C ARG A 242 16.27 -18.96 16.07
N ALA A 243 15.92 -17.68 16.20
CA ALA A 243 14.55 -17.20 16.21
C ALA A 243 13.86 -17.54 14.87
N GLU A 244 14.52 -17.24 13.76
CA GLU A 244 14.08 -17.58 12.41
C GLU A 244 13.90 -19.10 12.24
N SER A 245 14.87 -19.89 12.69
CA SER A 245 14.78 -21.37 12.66
C SER A 245 13.60 -21.92 13.47
N LEU A 246 13.28 -21.31 14.61
CA LEU A 246 12.14 -21.72 15.44
C LEU A 246 10.81 -21.41 14.74
N VAL A 247 10.67 -20.20 14.19
CA VAL A 247 9.48 -19.79 13.40
C VAL A 247 9.28 -20.75 12.22
N LYS A 248 10.34 -21.01 11.44
CA LYS A 248 10.29 -21.92 10.29
C LYS A 248 9.86 -23.32 10.67
N ASN A 249 10.45 -23.88 11.72
CA ASN A 249 10.14 -25.24 12.16
C ASN A 249 8.67 -25.38 12.60
N VAL A 250 8.21 -24.46 13.47
CA VAL A 250 6.87 -24.51 14.05
C VAL A 250 5.79 -24.30 12.99
N LEU A 251 6.03 -23.42 12.01
CA LEU A 251 5.10 -23.14 10.91
C LEU A 251 5.33 -24.01 9.66
N ARG A 252 6.19 -25.03 9.76
CA ARG A 252 6.48 -26.00 8.68
C ARG A 252 7.03 -25.37 7.39
N ILE A 253 7.76 -24.27 7.52
CA ILE A 253 8.49 -23.63 6.41
C ILE A 253 9.82 -24.37 6.18
N PRO A 254 10.23 -24.63 4.92
CA PRO A 254 11.50 -25.29 4.64
C PRO A 254 12.70 -24.56 5.25
N SER A 255 13.61 -25.29 5.87
CA SER A 255 14.76 -24.70 6.59
C SER A 255 15.75 -23.94 5.70
N SER A 256 15.77 -24.24 4.39
CA SER A 256 16.60 -23.57 3.39
C SER A 256 16.13 -22.16 3.02
N ILE A 257 14.92 -21.77 3.43
CA ILE A 257 14.38 -20.44 3.14
C ILE A 257 14.88 -19.46 4.19
N ASP A 258 15.28 -18.28 3.74
CA ASP A 258 15.55 -17.12 4.58
C ASP A 258 14.32 -16.21 4.58
N ILE A 259 13.46 -16.31 5.60
CA ILE A 259 12.19 -15.56 5.64
C ILE A 259 12.38 -14.05 5.84
N THR A 260 13.60 -13.57 6.13
CA THR A 260 13.92 -12.14 6.26
C THR A 260 14.25 -11.50 4.91
N ASN A 261 14.53 -12.31 3.87
CA ASN A 261 14.92 -11.86 2.53
C ASN A 261 14.22 -12.63 1.41
N PHE A 262 13.08 -13.24 1.70
CA PHE A 262 12.35 -14.07 0.75
C PHE A 262 10.97 -13.49 0.49
N ASP A 263 10.75 -13.01 -0.73
CA ASP A 263 9.44 -12.57 -1.21
C ASP A 263 8.60 -13.82 -1.58
N PRO A 264 7.59 -14.17 -0.78
CA PRO A 264 6.78 -15.36 -1.04
C PRO A 264 5.88 -15.23 -2.27
N ILE A 265 5.41 -14.02 -2.59
CA ILE A 265 4.49 -13.77 -3.71
C ILE A 265 5.25 -13.93 -5.03
N ALA A 266 6.41 -13.27 -5.15
CA ALA A 266 7.29 -13.42 -6.30
C ALA A 266 7.78 -14.87 -6.46
N ALA A 267 8.04 -15.56 -5.35
CA ALA A 267 8.42 -16.97 -5.36
C ALA A 267 7.30 -17.87 -5.90
N VAL A 268 6.04 -17.66 -5.47
CA VAL A 268 4.88 -18.40 -6.00
C VAL A 268 4.70 -18.14 -7.49
N ASN A 269 4.76 -16.88 -7.93
CA ASN A 269 4.59 -16.51 -9.34
C ASN A 269 5.67 -17.13 -10.25
N SER A 270 6.90 -17.25 -9.76
CA SER A 270 8.02 -17.87 -10.49
C SER A 270 8.14 -19.38 -10.29
N GLY A 271 7.26 -20.01 -9.50
CA GLY A 271 7.33 -21.43 -9.18
C GLY A 271 8.55 -21.83 -8.33
N ARG A 272 9.14 -20.88 -7.59
CA ARG A 272 10.29 -21.11 -6.71
C ARG A 272 9.86 -21.91 -5.47
N SER A 273 10.62 -22.98 -5.16
CA SER A 273 10.38 -23.83 -3.99
C SER A 273 10.34 -23.03 -2.68
N GLY A 274 9.41 -23.37 -1.79
CA GLY A 274 9.20 -22.66 -0.52
C GLY A 274 8.25 -21.46 -0.63
N GLY A 275 7.90 -21.00 -1.85
CA GLY A 275 6.98 -19.88 -2.05
C GLY A 275 5.60 -20.13 -1.40
N VAL A 276 4.99 -21.27 -1.72
CA VAL A 276 3.66 -21.65 -1.21
C VAL A 276 3.68 -21.82 0.30
N GLU A 277 4.72 -22.47 0.84
CA GLU A 277 4.85 -22.73 2.28
C GLU A 277 5.02 -21.44 3.08
N VAL A 278 5.84 -20.49 2.60
CA VAL A 278 6.01 -19.20 3.27
C VAL A 278 4.74 -18.36 3.16
N LEU A 279 4.13 -18.28 1.97
CA LEU A 279 2.91 -17.49 1.74
C LEU A 279 1.79 -17.98 2.66
N THR A 280 1.50 -19.27 2.65
CA THR A 280 0.42 -19.86 3.47
C THR A 280 0.67 -19.69 4.97
N ALA A 281 1.91 -19.89 5.44
CA ALA A 281 2.26 -19.69 6.84
C ALA A 281 2.08 -18.23 7.26
N MET A 282 2.58 -17.28 6.45
CA MET A 282 2.44 -15.84 6.68
C MET A 282 0.99 -15.42 6.77
N THR A 283 0.18 -15.80 5.78
CA THR A 283 -1.26 -15.49 5.69
C THR A 283 -2.04 -16.04 6.89
N LYS A 284 -1.77 -17.29 7.32
CA LYS A 284 -2.46 -17.86 8.49
C LYS A 284 -2.11 -17.15 9.79
N VAL A 285 -0.85 -16.74 9.95
CA VAL A 285 -0.40 -15.96 11.11
C VAL A 285 -1.11 -14.60 11.12
N GLN A 286 -1.19 -13.93 9.97
CA GLN A 286 -1.90 -12.66 9.79
C GLN A 286 -3.38 -12.77 10.14
N ASN A 287 -4.10 -13.73 9.53
CA ASN A 287 -5.52 -13.97 9.80
C ASN A 287 -5.78 -14.17 11.30
N PHE A 288 -4.97 -15.02 11.93
CA PHE A 288 -5.15 -15.32 13.34
C PHE A 288 -4.87 -14.10 14.24
N ILE A 289 -3.83 -13.31 13.94
CA ILE A 289 -3.49 -12.12 14.72
C ILE A 289 -4.60 -11.08 14.59
N THR A 290 -4.98 -10.68 13.38
CA THR A 290 -5.98 -9.64 13.14
C THR A 290 -7.34 -10.00 13.74
N GLN A 291 -7.78 -11.26 13.60
CA GLN A 291 -9.03 -11.72 14.20
C GLN A 291 -9.00 -11.75 15.73
N THR A 292 -7.86 -12.16 16.32
CA THR A 292 -7.69 -12.17 17.78
C THR A 292 -7.64 -10.75 18.34
N VAL A 293 -6.94 -9.83 17.66
CA VAL A 293 -6.89 -8.41 18.02
C VAL A 293 -8.30 -7.81 17.98
N SER A 294 -9.07 -8.05 16.92
CA SER A 294 -10.44 -7.57 16.80
C SER A 294 -11.37 -8.12 17.87
N LEU A 295 -11.26 -9.42 18.18
CA LEU A 295 -11.98 -10.06 19.27
C LEU A 295 -11.67 -9.41 20.63
N ILE A 296 -10.39 -9.16 20.94
CA ILE A 296 -10.00 -8.56 22.23
C ILE A 296 -10.40 -7.07 22.27
N ALA A 297 -10.16 -6.33 21.20
CA ALA A 297 -10.40 -4.89 21.12
C ALA A 297 -11.88 -4.51 21.28
N GLY A 298 -12.82 -5.32 20.77
CA GLY A 298 -14.26 -5.06 20.93
C GLY A 298 -14.74 -5.01 22.40
N ASN A 299 -13.94 -5.50 23.34
CA ASN A 299 -14.22 -5.54 24.77
C ASN A 299 -13.25 -4.66 25.60
N SER A 300 -12.46 -3.79 24.97
CA SER A 300 -11.50 -2.91 25.66
C SER A 300 -11.97 -1.45 25.71
N PRO A 301 -12.11 -0.82 26.90
CA PRO A 301 -12.57 0.57 27.05
C PRO A 301 -11.54 1.65 26.68
N ALA A 302 -10.25 1.29 26.60
CA ALA A 302 -9.15 2.19 26.28
C ALA A 302 -8.48 1.75 24.98
N ALA A 303 -8.11 2.71 24.13
CA ALA A 303 -7.42 2.47 22.86
C ALA A 303 -6.02 1.86 23.10
N VAL A 304 -5.95 0.53 23.22
CA VAL A 304 -4.72 -0.25 23.45
C VAL A 304 -4.43 -1.13 22.22
N ASN A 305 -4.80 -0.70 21.01
CA ASN A 305 -4.66 -1.56 19.81
C ASN A 305 -3.23 -2.07 19.61
N ASN A 306 -2.21 -1.20 19.75
CA ASN A 306 -0.80 -1.61 19.60
C ASN A 306 -0.34 -2.58 20.69
N ALA A 307 -0.80 -2.42 21.94
CA ALA A 307 -0.42 -3.33 23.02
C ALA A 307 -1.21 -4.66 22.94
N ILE A 308 -2.44 -4.66 22.43
CA ILE A 308 -3.19 -5.88 22.12
C ILE A 308 -2.46 -6.66 21.02
N VAL A 309 -2.07 -6.00 19.92
CA VAL A 309 -1.25 -6.61 18.84
C VAL A 309 0.01 -7.26 19.43
N LYS A 310 0.78 -6.49 20.22
CA LYS A 310 1.99 -6.99 20.87
C LYS A 310 1.69 -8.19 21.77
N ASN A 311 0.60 -8.18 22.52
CA ASN A 311 0.20 -9.30 23.39
C ASN A 311 -0.18 -10.55 22.60
N VAL A 312 -0.83 -10.42 21.45
CA VAL A 312 -1.17 -11.55 20.58
C VAL A 312 0.09 -12.14 19.94
N ILE A 313 0.96 -11.31 19.36
CA ILE A 313 2.26 -11.73 18.82
C ILE A 313 3.09 -12.42 19.92
N SER A 314 3.10 -11.84 21.11
CA SER A 314 3.78 -12.38 22.29
C SER A 314 3.25 -13.77 22.67
N ALA A 315 1.93 -13.98 22.67
CA ALA A 315 1.33 -15.28 22.98
C ALA A 315 1.62 -16.35 21.91
N ILE A 316 1.73 -15.97 20.63
CA ILE A 316 2.17 -16.88 19.55
C ILE A 316 3.65 -17.23 19.73
N ALA A 317 4.49 -16.24 20.02
CA ALA A 317 5.90 -16.43 20.27
C ALA A 317 6.16 -17.37 21.47
N ASP A 318 5.33 -17.32 22.53
CA ASP A 318 5.39 -18.28 23.63
C ASP A 318 5.23 -19.73 23.15
N ARG A 319 4.29 -19.99 22.23
CA ARG A 319 4.11 -21.33 21.63
C ARG A 319 5.31 -21.73 20.79
N ILE A 320 5.85 -20.81 20.00
CA ILE A 320 7.04 -21.07 19.17
C ILE A 320 8.26 -21.41 20.05
N GLN A 321 8.47 -20.68 21.15
CA GLN A 321 9.58 -20.93 22.08
C GLN A 321 9.49 -22.27 22.78
N THR A 322 8.28 -22.72 23.14
CA THR A 322 8.08 -24.02 23.79
C THR A 322 8.34 -25.22 22.87
N GLY A 323 8.47 -25.00 21.56
CA GLY A 323 8.70 -26.06 20.58
C GLY A 323 7.49 -26.98 20.37
N ILE A 324 6.31 -26.58 20.84
CA ILE A 324 5.05 -27.26 20.57
C ILE A 324 4.72 -27.08 19.08
N ASN A 325 4.28 -28.16 18.42
CA ASN A 325 3.81 -28.09 17.03
C ASN A 325 2.52 -27.24 17.00
N LEU A 326 2.66 -25.98 16.57
CA LEU A 326 1.58 -25.04 16.41
C LEU A 326 0.86 -25.36 15.09
N ASP A 327 -0.35 -25.86 15.22
CA ASP A 327 -1.26 -26.06 14.11
C ASP A 327 -2.27 -24.93 14.09
N LEU A 328 -2.07 -23.98 13.16
CA LEU A 328 -2.96 -22.85 12.97
C LEU A 328 -4.34 -23.25 12.40
N ASN A 329 -4.56 -24.54 12.07
CA ASN A 329 -5.86 -25.09 11.71
C ASN A 329 -6.58 -25.74 12.90
N ASN A 330 -5.97 -25.75 14.09
CA ASN A 330 -6.50 -26.41 15.28
C ASN A 330 -7.14 -25.41 16.25
N ALA A 331 -8.46 -25.41 16.30
CA ALA A 331 -9.24 -24.50 17.15
C ALA A 331 -8.86 -24.56 18.64
N ALA A 332 -8.51 -25.74 19.17
CA ALA A 332 -8.13 -25.86 20.58
C ALA A 332 -6.79 -25.18 20.88
N GLN A 333 -5.82 -25.29 19.96
CA GLN A 333 -4.54 -24.60 20.09
C GLN A 333 -4.69 -23.09 19.93
N LEU A 334 -5.46 -22.64 18.94
CA LEU A 334 -5.76 -21.22 18.74
C LEU A 334 -6.50 -20.64 19.96
N SER A 335 -7.46 -21.36 20.53
CA SER A 335 -8.19 -20.93 21.73
C SER A 335 -7.26 -20.71 22.93
N ALA A 336 -6.25 -21.56 23.09
CA ALA A 336 -5.26 -21.38 24.16
C ALA A 336 -4.46 -20.08 23.99
N ILE A 337 -4.10 -19.72 22.75
CA ILE A 337 -3.38 -18.48 22.44
C ILE A 337 -4.29 -17.26 22.65
N VAL A 338 -5.54 -17.31 22.21
CA VAL A 338 -6.53 -16.23 22.43
C VAL A 338 -6.69 -15.92 23.92
N ARG A 339 -6.82 -16.97 24.75
CA ARG A 339 -6.96 -16.83 26.21
C ARG A 339 -5.71 -16.24 26.85
N GLU A 340 -4.53 -16.64 26.38
CA GLU A 340 -3.25 -16.13 26.85
C GLU A 340 -3.07 -14.64 26.49
N ALA A 341 -3.38 -14.25 25.25
CA ALA A 341 -3.35 -12.86 24.82
C ALA A 341 -4.35 -11.99 25.61
N ALA A 342 -5.55 -12.49 25.87
CA ALA A 342 -6.54 -11.82 26.73
C ALA A 342 -6.03 -11.64 28.17
N THR A 343 -5.30 -12.63 28.71
CA THR A 343 -4.67 -12.54 30.03
C THR A 343 -3.59 -11.48 30.07
N LYS A 344 -2.70 -11.45 29.07
CA LYS A 344 -1.68 -10.40 28.95
C LYS A 344 -2.29 -9.01 28.81
N THR A 345 -3.43 -8.90 28.11
CA THR A 345 -4.17 -7.64 27.98
C THR A 345 -4.73 -7.16 29.31
N GLN A 346 -5.33 -8.04 30.11
CA GLN A 346 -5.83 -7.69 31.45
C GLN A 346 -4.73 -7.23 32.42
N GLN A 347 -3.50 -7.74 32.25
CA GLN A 347 -2.36 -7.31 33.09
C GLN A 347 -2.00 -5.84 32.86
N ILE A 348 -2.28 -5.31 31.67
CA ILE A 348 -1.99 -3.91 31.29
C ILE A 348 -3.23 -3.03 31.53
N ASP A 349 -4.44 -3.57 31.27
CA ASP A 349 -5.72 -2.91 31.54
C ASP A 349 -6.57 -3.75 32.51
N PRO A 350 -6.51 -3.47 33.83
CA PRO A 350 -7.30 -4.18 34.82
C PRO A 350 -8.82 -4.02 34.66
N SER A 351 -9.29 -3.03 33.88
CA SER A 351 -10.72 -2.82 33.60
C SER A 351 -11.26 -3.74 32.50
N PHE A 352 -10.36 -4.43 31.78
CA PHE A 352 -10.70 -5.38 30.73
C PHE A 352 -11.47 -6.58 31.28
N ASN A 353 -12.67 -6.82 30.72
CA ASN A 353 -13.52 -7.94 31.12
C ASN A 353 -13.03 -9.25 30.48
N ILE A 354 -12.00 -9.86 31.06
CA ILE A 354 -11.41 -11.11 30.56
C ILE A 354 -12.42 -12.27 30.51
N GLN A 355 -13.37 -12.33 31.45
CA GLN A 355 -14.26 -13.47 31.62
C GLN A 355 -15.11 -13.71 30.37
N LYS A 356 -15.59 -12.63 29.76
CA LYS A 356 -16.34 -12.68 28.50
C LYS A 356 -15.50 -13.33 27.38
N ILE A 357 -14.22 -12.97 27.27
CA ILE A 357 -13.31 -13.53 26.26
C ILE A 357 -13.02 -15.01 26.52
N LEU A 358 -12.78 -15.39 27.79
CA LEU A 358 -12.52 -16.79 28.15
C LEU A 358 -13.69 -17.71 27.76
N GLU A 359 -14.92 -17.22 27.89
CA GLU A 359 -16.14 -17.94 27.55
C GLU A 359 -16.29 -18.15 26.04
N ILE A 360 -16.07 -17.12 25.22
CA ILE A 360 -16.27 -17.19 23.76
C ILE A 360 -15.05 -17.72 22.98
N ALA A 361 -13.86 -17.74 23.60
CA ALA A 361 -12.60 -18.09 22.93
C ALA A 361 -12.61 -19.44 22.20
N PRO A 362 -13.22 -20.55 22.69
CA PRO A 362 -13.23 -21.81 21.96
C PRO A 362 -13.97 -21.71 20.61
N GLN A 363 -15.09 -21.00 20.58
CA GLN A 363 -15.92 -20.82 19.38
C GLN A 363 -15.30 -19.80 18.42
N ALA A 364 -14.73 -18.71 18.96
CA ALA A 364 -13.97 -17.76 18.14
C ALA A 364 -12.76 -18.42 17.48
N ALA A 365 -12.06 -19.29 18.21
CA ALA A 365 -10.94 -20.05 17.66
C ALA A 365 -11.37 -21.10 16.63
N GLN A 366 -12.60 -21.62 16.71
CA GLN A 366 -13.17 -22.46 15.65
C GLN A 366 -13.27 -21.68 14.34
N VAL A 367 -13.82 -20.45 14.38
CA VAL A 367 -13.91 -19.56 13.23
C VAL A 367 -12.52 -19.30 12.63
N MET A 368 -11.55 -18.91 13.46
CA MET A 368 -10.17 -18.64 13.03
C MET A 368 -9.50 -19.86 12.38
N ALA A 369 -9.63 -21.02 13.00
CA ALA A 369 -9.07 -22.28 12.50
C ALA A 369 -9.68 -22.66 11.14
N GLU A 370 -10.97 -22.41 10.99
CA GLU A 370 -11.70 -22.78 9.79
C GLU A 370 -11.31 -21.93 8.58
N ALA A 371 -11.09 -20.62 8.78
CA ALA A 371 -10.48 -19.73 7.78
C ALA A 371 -9.08 -20.20 7.36
N ASN A 372 -8.24 -20.60 8.34
CA ASN A 372 -6.91 -21.11 8.05
C ASN A 372 -6.92 -22.43 7.27
N GLN A 373 -7.92 -23.29 7.46
CA GLN A 373 -8.07 -24.50 6.66
C GLN A 373 -8.37 -24.20 5.18
N ARG A 374 -9.03 -23.07 4.86
CA ARG A 374 -9.28 -22.67 3.47
C ARG A 374 -7.99 -22.26 2.76
N ILE A 375 -7.03 -21.70 3.49
CA ILE A 375 -5.70 -21.38 2.94
C ILE A 375 -5.00 -22.66 2.48
N ASP A 376 -5.05 -23.73 3.27
CA ASP A 376 -4.47 -25.02 2.87
C ASP A 376 -5.18 -25.64 1.67
N ALA A 377 -6.51 -25.54 1.64
CA ALA A 377 -7.30 -26.01 0.52
C ALA A 377 -6.94 -25.26 -0.77
N ALA A 378 -6.77 -23.93 -0.70
CA ALA A 378 -6.34 -23.10 -1.82
C ALA A 378 -4.93 -23.47 -2.29
N ALA A 379 -3.98 -23.62 -1.38
CA ALA A 379 -2.61 -24.04 -1.67
C ALA A 379 -2.52 -25.43 -2.31
N SER A 380 -3.46 -26.32 -1.98
CA SER A 380 -3.51 -27.68 -2.55
C SER A 380 -4.17 -27.73 -3.93
N SER A 381 -4.92 -26.70 -4.32
CA SER A 381 -5.75 -26.69 -5.53
C SER A 381 -5.33 -25.65 -6.59
N ASN A 382 -4.39 -24.76 -6.27
CA ASN A 382 -3.95 -23.65 -7.13
C ASN A 382 -2.43 -23.53 -7.19
N SER A 383 -1.92 -22.75 -8.14
CA SER A 383 -0.49 -22.44 -8.29
C SER A 383 -0.27 -21.08 -8.96
N GLY A 384 0.89 -20.45 -8.77
CA GLY A 384 1.20 -19.16 -9.38
C GLY A 384 0.17 -18.06 -9.03
N ALA A 385 -0.20 -17.24 -10.00
CA ALA A 385 -1.12 -16.12 -9.80
C ALA A 385 -2.52 -16.54 -9.29
N SER A 386 -3.01 -17.73 -9.67
CA SER A 386 -4.31 -18.22 -9.19
C SER A 386 -4.30 -18.58 -7.71
N LEU A 387 -3.14 -19.03 -7.18
CA LEU A 387 -2.97 -19.24 -5.74
C LEU A 387 -2.96 -17.91 -4.98
N ASN A 388 -2.24 -16.92 -5.48
CA ASN A 388 -2.20 -15.59 -4.86
C ASN A 388 -3.60 -14.98 -4.80
N SER A 389 -4.36 -15.05 -5.91
CA SER A 389 -5.75 -14.57 -5.97
C SER A 389 -6.68 -15.32 -5.00
N ALA A 390 -6.52 -16.65 -4.90
CA ALA A 390 -7.32 -17.46 -3.97
C ALA A 390 -7.01 -17.12 -2.50
N ILE A 391 -5.74 -16.90 -2.16
CA ILE A 391 -5.32 -16.50 -0.82
C ILE A 391 -5.82 -15.09 -0.49
N ALA A 392 -5.75 -14.15 -1.45
CA ALA A 392 -6.26 -12.80 -1.29
C ALA A 392 -7.75 -12.76 -0.96
N ARG A 393 -8.59 -13.54 -1.65
CA ARG A 393 -10.04 -13.64 -1.32
C ARG A 393 -10.28 -14.18 0.08
N ILE A 394 -9.50 -15.18 0.50
CA ILE A 394 -9.59 -15.71 1.87
C ILE A 394 -9.19 -14.64 2.90
N GLN A 395 -8.12 -13.87 2.64
CA GLN A 395 -7.70 -12.77 3.52
C GLN A 395 -8.73 -11.63 3.54
N LYS A 396 -9.33 -11.25 2.41
CA LYS A 396 -10.38 -10.22 2.35
C LYS A 396 -11.53 -10.49 3.31
N VAL A 397 -12.00 -11.74 3.36
CA VAL A 397 -13.05 -12.17 4.30
C VAL A 397 -12.52 -12.27 5.72
N ALA A 398 -11.38 -12.92 5.91
CA ALA A 398 -10.81 -13.19 7.21
C ALA A 398 -10.41 -11.92 7.98
N LEU A 399 -9.92 -10.90 7.28
CA LEU A 399 -9.48 -9.61 7.82
C LEU A 399 -10.60 -8.57 7.81
N GLY A 400 -11.62 -8.73 6.95
CA GLY A 400 -12.81 -7.88 6.88
C GLY A 400 -13.96 -8.39 7.76
N GLU A 401 -14.95 -9.03 7.14
CA GLU A 401 -16.23 -9.36 7.79
C GLU A 401 -16.05 -10.33 8.98
N THR A 402 -15.16 -11.32 8.89
CA THR A 402 -14.90 -12.23 10.02
C THR A 402 -14.30 -11.50 11.23
N ALA A 403 -13.37 -10.57 11.01
CA ALA A 403 -12.76 -9.81 12.09
C ALA A 403 -13.77 -8.85 12.75
N LYS A 404 -14.62 -8.21 11.94
CA LYS A 404 -15.73 -7.35 12.39
C LYS A 404 -16.72 -8.13 13.26
N ASP A 405 -17.12 -9.32 12.83
CA ASP A 405 -18.02 -10.19 13.60
C ASP A 405 -17.47 -10.56 14.97
N LEU A 406 -16.20 -10.94 15.04
CA LEU A 406 -15.54 -11.29 16.30
C LEU A 406 -15.48 -10.08 17.24
N ARG A 407 -15.26 -8.87 16.71
CA ARG A 407 -15.30 -7.62 17.47
C ARG A 407 -16.70 -7.33 18.02
N GLU A 408 -17.74 -7.52 17.21
CA GLU A 408 -19.13 -7.32 17.63
C GLU A 408 -19.58 -8.31 18.71
N VAL A 409 -19.09 -9.55 18.65
CA VAL A 409 -19.34 -10.55 19.70
C VAL A 409 -18.79 -10.09 21.04
N SER A 410 -17.55 -9.62 21.08
CA SER A 410 -16.92 -9.16 22.31
C SER A 410 -17.44 -7.79 22.77
N ALA A 411 -17.92 -6.95 21.87
CA ALA A 411 -18.70 -5.74 22.19
C ALA A 411 -20.10 -6.07 22.74
N GLY A 412 -20.67 -7.22 22.35
CA GLY A 412 -21.99 -7.70 22.78
C GLY A 412 -23.13 -7.29 21.85
N SER A 413 -22.84 -6.71 20.68
CA SER A 413 -23.83 -6.43 19.63
C SER A 413 -24.17 -7.66 18.78
N LYS A 414 -23.29 -8.67 18.75
CA LYS A 414 -23.52 -9.96 18.07
C LYS A 414 -23.37 -11.14 19.04
N THR A 415 -24.05 -12.25 18.77
CA THR A 415 -23.86 -13.48 19.56
C THR A 415 -22.76 -14.34 18.95
N ILE A 416 -22.00 -15.06 19.79
CA ILE A 416 -20.95 -15.96 19.29
C ILE A 416 -21.51 -17.08 18.40
N ALA A 417 -22.76 -17.52 18.64
CA ALA A 417 -23.41 -18.53 17.81
C ALA A 417 -23.68 -18.02 16.38
N ALA A 418 -24.11 -16.76 16.24
CA ALA A 418 -24.31 -16.13 14.93
C ALA A 418 -22.99 -15.97 14.18
N ALA A 419 -21.96 -15.44 14.85
CA ALA A 419 -20.63 -15.30 14.25
C ALA A 419 -20.05 -16.64 13.79
N VAL A 420 -20.24 -17.73 14.56
CA VAL A 420 -19.84 -19.08 14.11
C VAL A 420 -20.63 -19.50 12.87
N ALA A 421 -21.95 -19.37 12.87
CA ALA A 421 -22.80 -19.79 11.74
C ALA A 421 -22.43 -19.06 10.43
N GLU A 422 -22.06 -17.79 10.52
CA GLU A 422 -21.73 -16.96 9.35
C GLU A 422 -20.30 -17.19 8.85
N ASN A 423 -19.35 -17.44 9.76
CA ASN A 423 -17.92 -17.54 9.43
C ASN A 423 -17.36 -18.97 9.45
N THR A 424 -18.22 -19.98 9.30
CA THR A 424 -17.80 -21.39 9.19
C THR A 424 -18.55 -22.11 8.07
N GLY A 425 -18.12 -23.33 7.77
CA GLY A 425 -18.80 -24.24 6.85
C GLY A 425 -18.99 -23.66 5.45
N ALA A 426 -20.19 -23.83 4.92
CA ALA A 426 -20.59 -23.35 3.61
C ALA A 426 -20.73 -21.82 3.56
N ALA A 427 -21.15 -21.18 4.65
CA ALA A 427 -21.30 -19.72 4.69
C ALA A 427 -19.96 -19.02 4.48
N LEU A 428 -18.91 -19.49 5.15
CA LEU A 428 -17.55 -19.00 4.91
C LEU A 428 -17.09 -19.21 3.46
N ASN A 429 -17.43 -20.35 2.85
CA ASN A 429 -17.07 -20.61 1.46
C ASN A 429 -17.77 -19.64 0.50
N THR A 430 -19.06 -19.35 0.74
CA THR A 430 -19.82 -18.36 -0.04
C THR A 430 -19.22 -16.96 0.11
N GLN A 431 -18.88 -16.54 1.33
CA GLN A 431 -18.20 -15.26 1.55
C GLN A 431 -16.88 -15.17 0.77
N ILE A 432 -16.06 -16.24 0.80
CA ILE A 432 -14.78 -16.27 0.06
C ILE A 432 -15.00 -16.25 -1.45
N GLN A 433 -16.01 -16.94 -1.96
CA GLN A 433 -16.32 -16.98 -3.40
C GLN A 433 -16.84 -15.64 -3.93
N THR A 434 -17.54 -14.87 -3.10
CA THR A 434 -18.12 -13.57 -3.46
C THR A 434 -17.21 -12.38 -3.13
N ALA A 435 -16.03 -12.63 -2.58
CA ALA A 435 -15.06 -11.59 -2.26
C ALA A 435 -14.32 -11.12 -3.51
N ILE A 436 -14.45 -9.82 -3.83
CA ILE A 436 -13.75 -9.13 -4.93
C ILE A 436 -12.37 -8.65 -4.47
N VAL A 437 -11.34 -8.84 -5.31
CA VAL A 437 -9.93 -8.44 -5.05
C VAL A 437 -9.34 -7.68 -6.26
N PRO A 438 -8.40 -6.74 -6.05
CA PRO A 438 -7.98 -5.77 -7.10
C PRO A 438 -7.16 -6.27 -8.30
N ASP A 439 -6.77 -7.55 -8.38
CA ASP A 439 -5.86 -8.08 -9.42
C ASP A 439 -6.59 -8.81 -10.58
N LEU A 440 -7.93 -8.86 -10.60
CA LEU A 440 -8.71 -9.54 -11.66
C LEU A 440 -8.89 -8.72 -12.96
N VAL A 441 -8.33 -7.53 -12.98
CA VAL A 441 -8.67 -6.42 -13.88
C VAL A 441 -7.78 -6.32 -15.09
N ALA A 442 -6.48 -6.51 -14.84
CA ALA A 442 -5.43 -6.34 -15.82
C ALA A 442 -5.51 -7.31 -17.02
N ASP A 443 -6.34 -8.36 -16.96
CA ASP A 443 -6.48 -9.36 -18.04
C ASP A 443 -7.61 -9.02 -19.04
N VAL A 444 -8.54 -8.11 -18.69
CA VAL A 444 -9.67 -7.68 -19.54
C VAL A 444 -9.22 -6.60 -20.56
N LEU A 445 -8.11 -5.91 -20.26
CA LEU A 445 -7.54 -4.75 -20.97
C LEU A 445 -6.89 -5.00 -22.31
N THR A 446 -6.43 -6.21 -22.56
CA THR A 446 -5.66 -6.50 -23.77
C THR A 446 -6.53 -6.75 -25.00
N ALA A 447 -7.87 -6.62 -24.89
CA ALA A 447 -8.83 -6.98 -25.93
C ALA A 447 -9.41 -5.80 -26.75
N PHE A 448 -9.28 -4.53 -26.33
CA PHE A 448 -9.91 -3.38 -27.02
C PHE A 448 -8.97 -2.17 -27.19
N PRO A 449 -8.60 -1.76 -28.43
CA PRO A 449 -7.74 -0.59 -28.63
C PRO A 449 -8.60 0.66 -28.95
N LEU A 450 -8.40 1.76 -28.22
CA LEU A 450 -8.93 3.08 -28.60
C LEU A 450 -7.82 4.14 -28.70
N THR A 451 -7.82 4.85 -29.84
CA THR A 451 -6.77 5.75 -30.31
C THR A 451 -6.93 7.20 -29.84
N ALA A 452 -5.79 7.86 -29.65
CA ALA A 452 -5.56 9.25 -29.24
C ALA A 452 -6.44 10.36 -29.88
N ASP A 453 -6.96 11.28 -29.06
CA ASP A 453 -6.81 12.76 -29.15
C ASP A 453 -7.92 13.51 -28.38
N VAL A 454 -7.63 14.05 -27.18
CA VAL A 454 -8.37 15.21 -26.60
C VAL A 454 -7.40 16.15 -25.87
N ASN A 455 -7.32 17.40 -26.34
CA ASN A 455 -6.53 18.51 -25.79
C ASN A 455 -7.21 19.15 -24.55
N ILE A 456 -6.46 19.34 -23.46
CA ILE A 456 -6.90 19.99 -22.22
C ILE A 456 -6.40 21.46 -22.16
N THR A 457 -7.29 22.40 -21.79
CA THR A 457 -6.97 23.85 -21.67
C THR A 457 -6.69 24.25 -20.22
N ALA A 458 -5.81 25.25 -20.04
CA ALA A 458 -5.17 25.66 -18.79
C ALA A 458 -6.10 25.89 -17.57
N GLY A 459 -5.70 25.29 -16.45
CA GLY A 459 -6.43 25.20 -15.18
C GLY A 459 -6.41 23.79 -14.60
N VAL A 460 -6.24 22.80 -15.47
CA VAL A 460 -6.14 21.38 -15.15
C VAL A 460 -4.74 21.01 -14.66
N ASN A 461 -4.66 20.45 -13.46
CA ASN A 461 -3.45 19.87 -12.92
C ASN A 461 -3.38 18.40 -13.36
N ILE A 462 -2.65 18.10 -14.44
CA ILE A 462 -2.46 16.72 -14.89
C ILE A 462 -1.40 16.08 -13.97
N ALA A 463 -1.85 15.33 -12.97
CA ALA A 463 -0.99 14.48 -12.14
C ALA A 463 -0.74 13.15 -12.87
N ILE A 464 0.38 13.05 -13.59
CA ILE A 464 0.96 11.78 -14.05
C ILE A 464 2.26 11.55 -13.30
N SER A 465 2.13 11.12 -12.05
CA SER A 465 3.22 10.61 -11.21
C SER A 465 2.58 9.70 -10.15
N SER A 466 2.85 8.39 -10.19
CA SER A 466 2.18 7.35 -9.40
C SER A 466 2.00 7.73 -7.92
N PRO A 467 0.76 7.68 -7.39
CA PRO A 467 0.35 6.52 -6.59
C PRO A 467 -1.13 6.10 -6.78
N SER A 468 -1.48 4.85 -6.39
CA SER A 468 -2.83 4.24 -6.40
C SER A 468 -3.91 4.93 -5.58
N GLN A 469 -3.67 6.13 -5.05
CA GLN A 469 -4.71 7.01 -4.55
C GLN A 469 -4.43 8.43 -5.02
N ILE A 470 -5.28 8.93 -5.91
CA ILE A 470 -5.12 10.25 -6.50
C ILE A 470 -6.25 11.12 -6.00
N ILE A 471 -5.90 12.09 -5.16
CA ILE A 471 -6.87 12.97 -4.53
C ILE A 471 -6.77 14.36 -5.17
N GLY A 472 -7.88 14.81 -5.73
CA GLY A 472 -8.10 16.16 -6.22
C GLY A 472 -8.00 17.22 -5.12
N THR A 473 -8.06 18.44 -5.56
CA THR A 473 -8.23 19.65 -4.77
C THR A 473 -9.72 19.91 -4.49
N ASP A 474 -10.08 21.06 -3.93
CA ASP A 474 -11.49 21.43 -3.73
C ASP A 474 -12.07 22.19 -4.95
N GLY A 475 -11.41 22.16 -6.11
CA GLY A 475 -11.89 22.77 -7.34
C GLY A 475 -11.72 21.81 -8.51
N ASN A 476 -12.37 22.11 -9.64
CA ASN A 476 -12.46 21.20 -10.77
C ASN A 476 -11.10 20.63 -11.24
N ASP A 477 -10.93 19.33 -11.11
CA ASP A 477 -9.72 18.58 -11.44
C ASP A 477 -9.92 17.69 -12.68
N ALA A 478 -8.81 17.34 -13.35
CA ALA A 478 -8.81 16.21 -14.28
C ALA A 478 -7.70 15.25 -13.88
N ILE A 479 -8.12 14.06 -13.49
CA ILE A 479 -7.29 13.04 -12.87
C ILE A 479 -7.37 11.79 -13.73
N ALA A 480 -6.20 11.23 -14.04
CA ALA A 480 -6.10 9.93 -14.68
C ALA A 480 -5.28 9.01 -13.77
N GLY A 481 -5.78 7.80 -13.59
CA GLY A 481 -5.09 6.67 -13.02
C GLY A 481 -3.95 6.21 -13.91
N SER A 482 -3.50 5.02 -13.60
CA SER A 482 -2.38 4.31 -14.17
C SER A 482 -2.92 3.07 -14.88
N SER A 483 -2.13 2.00 -14.95
CA SER A 483 -2.59 0.75 -15.54
C SER A 483 -2.92 -0.34 -14.50
N GLY A 484 -3.21 0.03 -13.25
CA GLY A 484 -3.70 -0.90 -12.23
C GLY A 484 -4.66 -0.20 -11.27
N GLY A 485 -5.36 -0.96 -10.42
CA GLY A 485 -6.43 -0.47 -9.54
C GLY A 485 -6.08 0.81 -8.77
N ASP A 486 -6.75 1.90 -9.11
CA ASP A 486 -6.54 3.25 -8.61
C ASP A 486 -7.73 3.72 -7.77
N THR A 487 -7.43 4.41 -6.66
CA THR A 487 -8.41 5.08 -5.81
C THR A 487 -8.45 6.56 -6.16
N ILE A 488 -9.38 6.99 -6.99
CA ILE A 488 -9.43 8.37 -7.45
C ILE A 488 -10.52 9.13 -6.67
N ILE A 489 -10.18 10.27 -6.07
CA ILE A 489 -11.08 11.08 -5.24
C ILE A 489 -11.11 12.52 -5.77
N GLY A 490 -12.22 12.94 -6.36
CA GLY A 490 -12.38 14.31 -6.90
C GLY A 490 -12.46 15.40 -5.81
N LYS A 491 -13.23 15.11 -4.75
CA LYS A 491 -13.60 16.00 -3.64
C LYS A 491 -14.71 17.01 -3.97
N ARG A 492 -14.36 18.23 -4.39
CA ARG A 492 -15.31 19.31 -4.63
C ARG A 492 -14.94 19.96 -5.94
N GLY A 493 -15.94 20.51 -6.60
CA GLY A 493 -15.77 20.98 -7.98
C GLY A 493 -16.28 19.92 -8.93
N ASN A 494 -16.35 20.28 -10.19
CA ASN A 494 -16.81 19.38 -11.24
C ASN A 494 -15.59 18.69 -11.84
N ASP A 495 -15.37 17.43 -11.47
CA ASP A 495 -14.14 16.71 -11.75
C ASP A 495 -14.28 15.74 -12.94
N ARG A 496 -13.15 15.46 -13.58
CA ARG A 496 -13.03 14.40 -14.60
C ARG A 496 -12.04 13.35 -14.13
N LEU A 497 -12.53 12.14 -13.85
CA LEU A 497 -11.75 11.06 -13.23
C LEU A 497 -11.71 9.85 -14.18
N LEU A 498 -10.52 9.40 -14.54
CA LEU A 498 -10.30 8.27 -15.46
C LEU A 498 -9.48 7.19 -14.75
N GLY A 499 -9.99 5.96 -14.62
CA GLY A 499 -9.27 4.84 -14.02
C GLY A 499 -8.24 4.20 -14.96
N LEU A 500 -8.64 4.03 -16.24
CA LEU A 500 -7.86 3.43 -17.34
C LEU A 500 -7.82 1.90 -17.30
N GLU A 501 -6.77 1.29 -16.79
CA GLU A 501 -6.62 -0.16 -16.69
C GLU A 501 -6.58 -0.51 -15.20
N GLY A 502 -7.37 -1.45 -14.67
CA GLY A 502 -7.41 -1.66 -13.21
C GLY A 502 -8.82 -1.66 -12.66
N ASN A 503 -9.00 -2.19 -11.44
CA ASN A 503 -10.30 -2.33 -10.74
C ASN A 503 -10.28 -1.11 -9.85
N ASP A 504 -10.76 -0.03 -10.41
CA ASP A 504 -10.57 1.29 -9.88
C ASP A 504 -11.70 1.60 -8.91
N TRP A 505 -11.34 2.19 -7.77
CA TRP A 505 -12.32 2.77 -6.86
C TRP A 505 -12.35 4.27 -7.12
N ILE A 506 -13.38 4.77 -7.78
CA ILE A 506 -13.42 6.17 -8.17
C ILE A 506 -14.58 6.85 -7.45
N ASN A 507 -14.32 8.03 -6.87
CA ASN A 507 -15.32 8.79 -6.14
C ASN A 507 -15.27 10.29 -6.51
N GLY A 508 -16.30 10.76 -7.21
CA GLY A 508 -16.50 12.17 -7.54
C GLY A 508 -16.66 13.06 -6.30
N ASN A 509 -17.35 12.53 -5.29
CA ASN A 509 -17.72 13.13 -4.01
C ASN A 509 -18.83 14.18 -4.12
N LEU A 510 -18.53 15.43 -4.49
CA LEU A 510 -19.48 16.55 -4.41
C LEU A 510 -19.42 17.38 -5.68
N ASP A 511 -20.57 17.95 -6.04
CA ASP A 511 -20.78 18.75 -7.27
C ASP A 511 -20.90 17.81 -8.48
N ILE A 512 -20.71 18.27 -9.73
CA ILE A 512 -21.09 17.47 -10.92
C ILE A 512 -19.86 16.83 -11.55
N ASP A 513 -19.77 15.50 -11.50
CA ASP A 513 -18.58 14.75 -11.89
C ASP A 513 -18.76 13.89 -13.14
N THR A 514 -17.65 13.65 -13.85
CA THR A 514 -17.57 12.69 -14.96
C THR A 514 -16.53 11.64 -14.65
N VAL A 515 -16.96 10.38 -14.55
CA VAL A 515 -16.13 9.24 -14.15
C VAL A 515 -16.15 8.14 -15.20
N ASP A 516 -14.96 7.63 -15.49
CA ASP A 516 -14.66 6.56 -16.45
C ASP A 516 -13.80 5.53 -15.72
N GLY A 517 -14.33 4.33 -15.50
CA GLY A 517 -13.63 3.21 -14.87
C GLY A 517 -12.50 2.72 -15.77
N GLY A 518 -12.85 2.23 -16.95
CA GLY A 518 -11.91 1.98 -18.03
C GLY A 518 -11.96 0.52 -18.43
N ILE A 519 -11.03 -0.32 -18.01
CA ILE A 519 -11.21 -1.74 -18.20
C ILE A 519 -10.82 -2.50 -16.95
N GLY A 520 -11.81 -3.29 -16.59
CA GLY A 520 -12.05 -4.39 -15.68
C GLY A 520 -12.84 -3.92 -14.44
N ASP A 521 -13.19 -4.83 -13.54
CA ASP A 521 -14.23 -4.67 -12.51
C ASP A 521 -14.08 -3.45 -11.56
N ASP A 522 -14.62 -2.33 -11.99
CA ASP A 522 -14.50 -1.04 -11.33
C ASP A 522 -15.56 -0.86 -10.25
N THR A 523 -15.29 -0.01 -9.24
CA THR A 523 -16.29 0.47 -8.30
C THR A 523 -16.35 1.99 -8.31
N ILE A 524 -17.40 2.53 -8.90
CA ILE A 524 -17.53 3.96 -9.14
C ILE A 524 -18.62 4.56 -8.26
N TYR A 525 -18.32 5.69 -7.63
CA TYR A 525 -19.26 6.51 -6.86
C TYR A 525 -19.31 7.91 -7.49
N GLY A 526 -20.47 8.31 -8.01
CA GLY A 526 -20.71 9.69 -8.44
C GLY A 526 -20.66 10.64 -7.24
N GLY A 527 -21.33 10.23 -6.15
CA GLY A 527 -21.36 10.98 -4.92
C GLY A 527 -22.60 11.88 -4.85
N LYS A 528 -22.42 13.18 -4.68
CA LYS A 528 -23.55 14.12 -4.63
C LYS A 528 -23.44 15.10 -5.77
N GLY A 529 -24.32 14.98 -6.75
CA GLY A 529 -24.15 15.70 -7.99
C GLY A 529 -25.27 15.47 -8.96
N ALA A 530 -24.93 15.50 -10.23
CA ALA A 530 -25.76 14.98 -11.30
C ALA A 530 -24.75 14.37 -12.28
N ASP A 531 -24.32 13.16 -11.93
CA ASP A 531 -23.02 12.63 -12.31
C ASP A 531 -23.13 11.72 -13.53
N SER A 532 -22.02 11.58 -14.27
CA SER A 532 -21.93 10.70 -15.44
C SER A 532 -20.89 9.63 -15.20
N LEU A 533 -21.32 8.37 -15.10
CA LEU A 533 -20.48 7.22 -14.75
C LEU A 533 -20.50 6.17 -15.87
N VAL A 534 -19.32 5.69 -16.26
CA VAL A 534 -19.17 4.60 -17.25
C VAL A 534 -18.15 3.59 -16.74
N GLY A 535 -18.51 2.30 -16.69
CA GLY A 535 -17.63 1.19 -16.26
C GLY A 535 -16.72 0.67 -17.38
N PHE A 536 -17.29 0.59 -18.60
CA PHE A 536 -16.69 0.16 -19.86
C PHE A 536 -16.56 -1.35 -20.05
N ASN A 537 -15.51 -2.02 -19.59
CA ASN A 537 -15.39 -3.47 -19.75
C ASN A 537 -15.07 -4.06 -18.37
N GLY A 538 -15.76 -5.06 -17.86
CA GLY A 538 -15.55 -5.55 -16.49
C GLY A 538 -16.89 -5.90 -15.84
N GLU A 539 -16.87 -6.56 -14.69
CA GLU A 539 -18.06 -6.69 -13.82
C GLU A 539 -18.09 -5.53 -12.84
N ASP A 540 -18.59 -4.39 -13.30
CA ASP A 540 -18.44 -3.11 -12.63
C ASP A 540 -19.56 -2.88 -11.61
N ILE A 541 -19.28 -2.12 -10.55
CA ILE A 541 -20.26 -1.68 -9.55
C ILE A 541 -20.34 -0.16 -9.55
N LEU A 542 -21.43 0.39 -10.08
CA LEU A 542 -21.59 1.83 -10.23
C LEU A 542 -22.70 2.35 -9.30
N PHE A 543 -22.36 3.34 -8.49
CA PHE A 543 -23.26 4.05 -7.59
C PHE A 543 -23.40 5.52 -8.02
N GLY A 544 -24.58 5.93 -8.47
CA GLY A 544 -24.91 7.35 -8.68
C GLY A 544 -24.97 8.14 -7.37
N ASP A 545 -25.36 7.45 -6.29
CA ASP A 545 -25.52 7.97 -4.93
C ASP A 545 -26.63 9.02 -4.77
N ARG A 546 -26.38 10.32 -4.98
CA ARG A 546 -27.40 11.36 -4.81
C ARG A 546 -27.34 12.33 -5.96
N GLY A 547 -28.37 12.36 -6.78
CA GLY A 547 -28.35 13.25 -7.92
C GLY A 547 -29.42 12.97 -8.93
N PHE A 548 -29.23 13.51 -10.12
CA PHE A 548 -29.83 12.92 -11.32
C PHE A 548 -28.64 12.33 -12.05
N ASP A 549 -28.47 11.01 -11.97
CA ASP A 549 -27.23 10.36 -12.38
C ASP A 549 -27.44 9.56 -13.67
N SER A 550 -26.41 9.54 -14.51
CA SER A 550 -26.36 8.76 -15.75
C SER A 550 -25.29 7.69 -15.62
N ILE A 551 -25.69 6.42 -15.63
CA ILE A 551 -24.84 5.26 -15.33
C ILE A 551 -24.91 4.27 -16.50
N ASN A 552 -23.73 3.88 -17.01
CA ASN A 552 -23.60 2.86 -18.04
C ASN A 552 -22.57 1.82 -17.61
N GLY A 553 -22.96 0.55 -17.50
CA GLY A 553 -22.09 -0.56 -17.09
C GLY A 553 -21.05 -0.83 -18.17
N GLY A 554 -21.49 -1.30 -19.34
CA GLY A 554 -20.62 -1.53 -20.49
C GLY A 554 -20.63 -3.00 -20.90
N ASP A 555 -19.47 -3.61 -21.11
CA ASP A 555 -19.30 -5.03 -21.39
C ASP A 555 -18.94 -5.78 -20.09
N GLY A 556 -19.78 -6.69 -19.62
CA GLY A 556 -19.59 -7.54 -18.45
C GLY A 556 -20.87 -7.59 -17.60
N ASN A 557 -20.84 -8.30 -16.48
CA ASN A 557 -22.03 -8.47 -15.63
C ASN A 557 -22.01 -7.41 -14.53
N ASP A 558 -22.66 -6.28 -14.80
CA ASP A 558 -22.50 -5.08 -14.00
C ASP A 558 -23.56 -4.99 -12.90
N SER A 559 -23.28 -4.22 -11.84
CA SER A 559 -24.21 -3.88 -10.77
C SER A 559 -24.38 -2.37 -10.67
N LEU A 560 -25.51 -1.88 -11.17
CA LEU A 560 -25.80 -0.47 -11.28
C LEU A 560 -26.81 -0.05 -10.20
N TYR A 561 -26.44 0.95 -9.42
CA TYR A 561 -27.23 1.52 -8.34
C TYR A 561 -27.42 3.02 -8.57
N GLY A 562 -28.63 3.45 -8.93
CA GLY A 562 -28.94 4.87 -9.16
C GLY A 562 -28.77 5.69 -7.88
N GLY A 563 -29.40 5.22 -6.81
CA GLY A 563 -29.25 5.83 -5.50
C GLY A 563 -30.45 6.70 -5.16
N LYS A 564 -30.27 8.00 -5.01
CA LYS A 564 -31.35 8.95 -4.73
C LYS A 564 -31.49 9.94 -5.87
N GLY A 565 -32.65 9.94 -6.48
CA GLY A 565 -33.07 10.85 -7.53
C GLY A 565 -33.65 10.07 -8.69
N ASN A 566 -33.74 10.70 -9.85
CA ASN A 566 -34.39 10.07 -11.00
C ASN A 566 -33.32 9.67 -12.00
N ASP A 567 -32.80 8.47 -11.92
CA ASP A 567 -31.54 8.11 -12.56
C ASP A 567 -31.75 7.40 -13.91
N LEU A 568 -30.72 7.42 -14.76
CA LEU A 568 -30.68 6.70 -16.03
C LEU A 568 -29.63 5.60 -15.94
N LEU A 569 -30.04 4.33 -15.99
CA LEU A 569 -29.14 3.17 -15.90
C LEU A 569 -29.23 2.34 -17.19
N ALA A 570 -28.07 2.00 -17.74
CA ALA A 570 -27.92 1.05 -18.85
C ALA A 570 -26.89 -0.02 -18.47
N GLY A 571 -27.28 -1.29 -18.44
CA GLY A 571 -26.40 -2.43 -18.14
C GLY A 571 -25.35 -2.61 -19.23
N GLY A 572 -25.79 -2.98 -20.43
CA GLY A 572 -24.93 -3.05 -21.60
C GLY A 572 -24.88 -4.45 -22.18
N ASN A 573 -23.71 -5.06 -22.28
CA ASN A 573 -23.54 -6.45 -22.72
C ASN A 573 -23.14 -7.30 -21.51
N GLY A 574 -23.97 -8.23 -21.07
CA GLY A 574 -23.70 -9.12 -19.95
C GLY A 574 -25.00 -9.36 -19.17
N ASP A 575 -24.91 -10.17 -18.13
CA ASP A 575 -26.02 -10.46 -17.23
C ASP A 575 -26.00 -9.43 -16.09
N ASP A 576 -26.71 -8.32 -16.26
CA ASP A 576 -26.55 -7.13 -15.42
C ASP A 576 -27.57 -7.07 -14.27
N LEU A 577 -27.20 -6.46 -13.15
CA LEU A 577 -28.10 -6.11 -12.05
C LEU A 577 -28.35 -4.60 -12.02
N LEU A 578 -29.61 -4.21 -12.24
CA LEU A 578 -30.01 -2.80 -12.24
C LEU A 578 -30.96 -2.52 -11.08
N ALA A 579 -30.60 -1.54 -10.26
CA ALA A 579 -31.41 -1.04 -9.16
C ALA A 579 -31.43 0.50 -9.19
N GLY A 580 -32.54 1.07 -9.66
CA GLY A 580 -32.74 2.53 -9.61
C GLY A 580 -32.69 3.08 -8.19
N GLN A 581 -33.30 2.35 -7.25
CA GLN A 581 -33.46 2.74 -5.84
C GLN A 581 -34.43 3.93 -5.69
N LEU A 582 -34.06 4.98 -4.95
CA LEU A 582 -35.00 6.01 -4.52
C LEU A 582 -35.24 7.07 -5.60
N GLY A 583 -36.30 6.91 -6.38
CA GLY A 583 -36.88 7.95 -7.23
C GLY A 583 -37.59 7.36 -8.44
N GLU A 584 -37.78 8.15 -9.50
CA GLU A 584 -38.38 7.64 -10.74
C GLU A 584 -37.29 7.38 -11.77
N ASP A 585 -36.82 6.13 -11.81
CA ASP A 585 -35.64 5.75 -12.58
C ASP A 585 -35.99 5.17 -13.95
N THR A 586 -35.05 5.23 -14.90
CA THR A 586 -35.16 4.57 -16.20
C THR A 586 -34.04 3.56 -16.37
N LEU A 587 -34.42 2.29 -16.57
CA LEU A 587 -33.51 1.14 -16.58
C LEU A 587 -33.56 0.43 -17.94
N THR A 588 -32.40 0.11 -18.49
CA THR A 588 -32.22 -0.68 -19.72
C THR A 588 -31.20 -1.78 -19.43
N GLY A 589 -31.59 -3.04 -19.59
CA GLY A 589 -30.71 -4.18 -19.30
C GLY A 589 -29.65 -4.35 -20.39
N GLY A 590 -30.07 -4.41 -21.65
CA GLY A 590 -29.19 -4.60 -22.79
C GLY A 590 -29.14 -6.05 -23.27
N LEU A 591 -27.95 -6.58 -23.57
CA LEU A 591 -27.75 -7.94 -24.05
C LEU A 591 -27.33 -8.87 -22.91
N GLY A 592 -28.17 -9.81 -22.53
CA GLY A 592 -27.80 -10.85 -21.57
C GLY A 592 -29.01 -11.29 -20.80
N LYS A 593 -28.81 -11.74 -19.56
CA LYS A 593 -29.88 -12.08 -18.62
C LYS A 593 -29.86 -11.13 -17.46
N ASP A 594 -30.69 -10.11 -17.54
CA ASP A 594 -30.62 -9.00 -16.62
C ASP A 594 -31.56 -9.18 -15.43
N VAL A 595 -31.17 -8.62 -14.29
CA VAL A 595 -31.90 -8.65 -13.04
C VAL A 595 -32.26 -7.23 -12.64
N PHE A 596 -33.54 -6.89 -12.79
CA PHE A 596 -34.07 -5.59 -12.33
C PHE A 596 -34.57 -5.73 -10.89
N LEU A 597 -33.97 -4.98 -9.96
CA LEU A 597 -34.37 -5.02 -8.55
C LEU A 597 -35.47 -4.00 -8.28
N LEU A 598 -36.61 -4.50 -7.78
CA LEU A 598 -37.75 -3.67 -7.36
C LEU A 598 -38.02 -3.84 -5.87
N ALA A 599 -38.18 -2.74 -5.14
CA ALA A 599 -38.65 -2.77 -3.75
C ALA A 599 -39.80 -1.78 -3.50
N PRO A 600 -40.62 -2.02 -2.46
CA PRO A 600 -41.62 -1.06 -2.02
C PRO A 600 -41.00 0.28 -1.60
N GLU A 601 -41.78 1.35 -1.76
CA GLU A 601 -41.48 2.69 -1.24
C GLU A 601 -40.20 3.32 -1.81
N GLN A 602 -39.73 2.80 -2.95
CA GLN A 602 -38.56 3.31 -3.65
C GLN A 602 -38.88 4.34 -4.73
N GLY A 603 -40.01 4.17 -5.41
CA GLY A 603 -40.47 5.08 -6.45
C GLY A 603 -41.14 4.26 -7.54
N ILE A 604 -41.24 4.80 -8.75
CA ILE A 604 -41.82 4.08 -9.89
C ILE A 604 -40.81 4.05 -11.02
N ASP A 605 -40.21 2.89 -11.21
CA ASP A 605 -39.17 2.72 -12.22
C ASP A 605 -39.77 2.39 -13.59
N THR A 606 -39.08 2.77 -14.65
CA THR A 606 -39.43 2.39 -16.03
C THR A 606 -38.34 1.47 -16.59
N ILE A 607 -38.72 0.21 -16.89
CA ILE A 607 -37.83 -0.75 -17.55
C ILE A 607 -38.17 -0.78 -19.05
N LEU A 608 -37.16 -0.55 -19.89
CA LEU A 608 -37.37 -0.28 -21.32
C LEU A 608 -37.38 -1.52 -22.21
N ASP A 609 -36.64 -2.57 -21.86
CA ASP A 609 -36.27 -3.66 -22.78
C ASP A 609 -36.41 -5.09 -22.23
N PHE A 610 -37.03 -5.27 -21.07
CA PHE A 610 -37.22 -6.59 -20.43
C PHE A 610 -37.55 -7.75 -21.39
N GLU A 611 -36.67 -8.74 -21.48
CA GLU A 611 -36.76 -9.92 -22.32
C GLU A 611 -37.23 -11.15 -21.54
N LYS A 612 -38.48 -11.57 -21.79
CA LYS A 612 -39.05 -12.75 -21.12
C LYS A 612 -38.20 -14.01 -21.33
N GLY A 613 -37.89 -14.70 -20.22
CA GLY A 613 -37.20 -15.99 -20.23
C GLY A 613 -35.68 -15.87 -20.36
N GLN A 614 -35.18 -14.63 -20.45
CA GLN A 614 -33.79 -14.28 -20.24
C GLN A 614 -33.67 -13.48 -18.94
N ASP A 615 -34.44 -12.41 -18.83
CA ASP A 615 -34.38 -11.48 -17.71
C ASP A 615 -35.25 -11.90 -16.52
N LEU A 616 -34.88 -11.39 -15.35
CA LEU A 616 -35.56 -11.60 -14.09
C LEU A 616 -35.86 -10.29 -13.38
N ILE A 617 -36.97 -10.28 -12.67
CA ILE A 617 -37.32 -9.18 -11.76
C ILE A 617 -37.12 -9.68 -10.35
N ARG A 618 -36.15 -9.09 -9.65
CA ARG A 618 -35.88 -9.44 -8.26
C ARG A 618 -36.73 -8.58 -7.33
N LEU A 619 -37.56 -9.25 -6.53
CA LEU A 619 -38.43 -8.59 -5.57
C LEU A 619 -37.73 -8.48 -4.22
N SER A 620 -37.60 -7.25 -3.74
CA SER A 620 -37.00 -6.94 -2.44
C SER A 620 -38.05 -6.46 -1.44
N GLY A 621 -37.64 -6.22 -0.18
CA GLY A 621 -38.56 -5.74 0.86
C GLY A 621 -39.56 -6.79 1.37
N GLY A 622 -39.25 -8.08 1.19
CA GLY A 622 -40.11 -9.19 1.62
C GLY A 622 -41.33 -9.43 0.73
N LEU A 623 -41.38 -8.78 -0.43
CA LEU A 623 -42.33 -9.10 -1.49
C LEU A 623 -42.04 -10.48 -2.07
N ASN A 624 -43.08 -11.19 -2.44
CA ASN A 624 -43.01 -12.37 -3.28
C ASN A 624 -44.06 -12.28 -4.40
N PHE A 625 -43.92 -13.12 -5.42
CA PHE A 625 -44.79 -13.10 -6.60
C PHE A 625 -46.29 -13.12 -6.27
N SER A 626 -46.73 -13.88 -5.26
CA SER A 626 -48.15 -13.98 -4.89
C SER A 626 -48.74 -12.68 -4.35
N GLN A 627 -47.89 -11.73 -3.96
CA GLN A 627 -48.27 -10.42 -3.45
C GLN A 627 -48.30 -9.35 -4.53
N LEU A 628 -48.00 -9.68 -5.79
CA LEU A 628 -48.01 -8.75 -6.91
C LEU A 628 -49.37 -8.69 -7.63
N GLY A 629 -49.73 -7.50 -8.08
CA GLY A 629 -50.74 -7.25 -9.09
C GLY A 629 -50.07 -6.78 -10.37
N ILE A 630 -50.21 -7.55 -11.45
CA ILE A 630 -49.63 -7.24 -12.76
C ILE A 630 -50.77 -6.89 -13.72
N ASN A 631 -50.86 -5.62 -14.12
CA ASN A 631 -51.98 -5.09 -14.91
C ASN A 631 -51.46 -4.21 -16.06
N SER A 632 -52.23 -4.11 -17.15
CA SER A 632 -51.89 -3.17 -18.22
C SER A 632 -52.56 -1.82 -17.98
N ALA A 633 -51.81 -0.74 -18.17
CA ALA A 633 -52.33 0.63 -18.26
C ALA A 633 -51.60 1.37 -19.38
N ASN A 634 -52.33 2.07 -20.25
CA ASN A 634 -51.76 2.88 -21.35
C ASN A 634 -50.72 2.16 -22.22
N ASN A 635 -50.94 0.88 -22.55
CA ASN A 635 -50.02 0.01 -23.31
C ASN A 635 -48.66 -0.26 -22.64
N VAL A 636 -48.58 -0.10 -21.32
CA VAL A 636 -47.43 -0.46 -20.49
C VAL A 636 -47.90 -1.50 -19.47
N THR A 637 -47.01 -2.42 -19.09
CA THR A 637 -47.28 -3.40 -18.02
C THR A 637 -46.86 -2.79 -16.69
N LEU A 638 -47.80 -2.65 -15.77
CA LEU A 638 -47.55 -2.16 -14.42
C LEU A 638 -47.44 -3.33 -13.44
N ILE A 639 -46.36 -3.32 -12.67
CA ILE A 639 -46.17 -4.21 -11.53
C ILE A 639 -46.49 -3.42 -10.26
N SER A 640 -47.38 -3.94 -9.45
CA SER A 640 -47.86 -3.29 -8.23
C SER A 640 -47.97 -4.27 -7.07
N VAL A 641 -48.00 -3.78 -5.83
CA VAL A 641 -48.29 -4.58 -4.64
C VAL A 641 -49.80 -4.76 -4.50
N ALA A 642 -50.30 -5.99 -4.54
CA ALA A 642 -51.74 -6.28 -4.62
C ALA A 642 -52.54 -5.83 -3.38
N SER A 643 -51.92 -5.80 -2.19
CA SER A 643 -52.58 -5.41 -0.94
C SER A 643 -52.71 -3.90 -0.77
N SER A 644 -51.79 -3.10 -1.33
CA SER A 644 -51.75 -1.65 -1.17
C SER A 644 -52.07 -0.88 -2.45
N GLY A 645 -51.94 -1.50 -3.62
CA GLY A 645 -52.04 -0.85 -4.93
C GLY A 645 -50.82 0.00 -5.31
N GLN A 646 -49.75 -0.03 -4.51
CA GLN A 646 -48.50 0.69 -4.81
C GLN A 646 -47.87 0.16 -6.09
N VAL A 647 -47.60 1.03 -7.06
CA VAL A 647 -46.85 0.67 -8.27
C VAL A 647 -45.37 0.66 -7.95
N LEU A 648 -44.68 -0.37 -8.44
CA LEU A 648 -43.24 -0.57 -8.27
C LEU A 648 -42.49 -0.25 -9.56
N ALA A 649 -43.00 -0.72 -10.71
CA ALA A 649 -42.38 -0.47 -12.01
C ALA A 649 -43.38 -0.51 -13.16
N ALA A 650 -42.96 0.10 -14.26
CA ALA A 650 -43.63 0.15 -15.54
C ALA A 650 -42.72 -0.46 -16.63
N LEU A 651 -43.12 -1.62 -17.15
CA LEU A 651 -42.37 -2.35 -18.18
C LEU A 651 -42.92 -2.05 -19.56
N ARG A 652 -42.05 -1.59 -20.46
CA ARG A 652 -42.39 -1.35 -21.86
C ARG A 652 -42.17 -2.61 -22.70
N GLY A 653 -42.93 -2.74 -23.79
CA GLY A 653 -42.73 -3.83 -24.77
C GLY A 653 -43.30 -5.21 -24.38
N ILE A 654 -43.57 -5.47 -23.10
CA ILE A 654 -44.15 -6.74 -22.62
C ILE A 654 -45.61 -6.61 -22.19
N THR A 655 -46.43 -7.65 -22.42
CA THR A 655 -47.84 -7.69 -21.97
C THR A 655 -48.00 -8.47 -20.66
N PRO A 656 -48.93 -8.11 -19.76
CA PRO A 656 -49.01 -8.68 -18.40
C PRO A 656 -49.18 -10.20 -18.35
N ASN A 657 -49.91 -10.76 -19.31
CA ASN A 657 -50.22 -12.19 -19.39
C ASN A 657 -49.03 -13.06 -19.81
N LEU A 658 -47.93 -12.44 -20.24
CA LEU A 658 -46.71 -13.16 -20.56
C LEU A 658 -45.84 -13.36 -19.32
N LEU A 659 -45.97 -12.52 -18.29
CA LEU A 659 -45.18 -12.65 -17.07
C LEU A 659 -45.73 -13.77 -16.16
N GLY A 660 -44.85 -14.65 -15.70
CA GLY A 660 -45.14 -15.75 -14.79
C GLY A 660 -44.21 -15.76 -13.58
N ILE A 661 -44.44 -16.68 -12.64
CA ILE A 661 -43.62 -16.79 -11.41
C ILE A 661 -42.14 -17.08 -11.73
N GLU A 662 -41.86 -17.64 -12.90
CA GLU A 662 -40.52 -17.92 -13.40
C GLU A 662 -39.70 -16.68 -13.74
N ASP A 663 -40.37 -15.55 -14.02
CA ASP A 663 -39.73 -14.27 -14.37
C ASP A 663 -39.39 -13.44 -13.11
N PHE A 664 -39.70 -13.96 -11.91
CA PHE A 664 -39.51 -13.27 -10.65
C PHE A 664 -38.72 -14.13 -9.65
N ILE A 665 -37.82 -13.48 -8.93
CA ILE A 665 -36.99 -14.13 -7.90
C ILE A 665 -37.06 -13.42 -6.56
#